data_AF-G4CH99-F1
#
_entry.id   AF-G4CH99-F1
#
_cell.length_a   1.000
_cell.length_b   1.000
_cell.length_c   1.000
_cell.angle_alpha   90.00
_cell.angle_beta   90.00
_cell.angle_gamma   90.00
#
_symmetry.space_group_name_H-M   'P 1'
#
loop_
_entity.id
_entity.type
_entity.pdbx_description
1 polymer ?
#
loop_
_entity_poly.entity_id
_entity_poly.type
_entity_poly.pdbx_seq_one_letter_code
_entity_poly.pdbx_strand_id
1 'polypeptide(L)'
;MPPNPPAAFRYNARLCRPFRRPMLTETEKDAIRRHYQAIAENLPHFRPRQAQREMLAAVANAFSRSQNRQEGEDAPRREGESIAVIEGPTGVGKSLAYLLAGGIMAQTRGKKLVVSSATVALQEQLVGRDLPFVVEKSGLALTFALAKGRGRYLCPYKLYQLTQNHAQQNLLGFEAPAVLWDSKPKPEELQLLHRLADDFAARRFDGDRDTWPAKIDDALWAKVNNDNYGCLKAACPNRPECPFYLARDLLENVDVIVANHDLLMVDIGMGGGVILPAPEHSFYCIDEAHHLPKKALNQFAAEHSWNQAVWALEKLPAVTDKIAAVTDKAELANLADEAAAALLESLHEWQFHLSGEPELRPSENNESVWLWQDGRIPESLALLVANTATAARSLYKHANGLNDALAAARRDKDQDGVQIDRLSSEFGIFRARIEQISATWDLLATVPAEGEEPLAKWITRRLDDKNDYFFHASPISSASYLANHLWRRAAGALLTSATLQSLGNFDHLLRQTGLVWLPETTTLALNSPFNFPSQGELYIPAVAASPKDAAAHTQAVAEWLPKLINPEEAIGTLVLFSSRKQMQDVAHRLPESLLPLLLVQGDLPKAVLLEQHRRAVAEGRANIIFGLDSFAEGLDLPGDACVQVIIAKLPFSMPDHPIEKTRSRWIEQRGGNPFMEVTVPEASIKLIQAVGRLIRTESDYGRVTILDNRVLYARYGKQLLACLPPFKRIG
;
A
#
# COMPACT_ATOMS: atom_id res chain seq x y z
N MET A 1 -37.44 -41.22 -13.14
CA MET A 1 -36.51 -40.36 -12.38
C MET A 1 -35.98 -39.28 -13.31
N PRO A 2 -36.48 -38.05 -13.24
CA PRO A 2 -35.82 -36.89 -13.83
C PRO A 2 -34.90 -36.21 -12.79
N PRO A 3 -33.85 -35.50 -13.24
CA PRO A 3 -32.77 -35.01 -12.39
C PRO A 3 -33.19 -33.82 -11.51
N ASN A 4 -32.61 -33.78 -10.30
CA ASN A 4 -32.77 -32.68 -9.35
C ASN A 4 -32.29 -31.34 -9.94
N PRO A 5 -32.99 -30.23 -9.69
CA PRO A 5 -32.53 -28.90 -10.07
C PRO A 5 -31.32 -28.47 -9.23
N PRO A 6 -30.44 -27.60 -9.76
CA PRO A 6 -29.24 -27.14 -9.07
C PRO A 6 -29.61 -26.30 -7.83
N ALA A 7 -28.86 -26.51 -6.75
CA ALA A 7 -29.05 -25.87 -5.47
C ALA A 7 -28.99 -24.34 -5.58
N ALA A 8 -30.14 -23.70 -5.38
CA ALA A 8 -30.26 -22.25 -5.29
C ALA A 8 -29.46 -21.72 -4.08
N PHE A 9 -28.59 -20.74 -4.35
CA PHE A 9 -27.91 -19.90 -3.36
C PHE A 9 -28.93 -19.28 -2.39
N ARG A 10 -29.07 -19.88 -1.21
CA ARG A 10 -29.78 -19.26 -0.08
C ARG A 10 -28.84 -18.25 0.58
N TYR A 11 -29.14 -16.96 0.41
CA TYR A 11 -28.57 -15.86 1.19
C TYR A 11 -28.91 -16.07 2.67
N ASN A 12 -27.96 -16.60 3.45
CA ASN A 12 -27.99 -16.50 4.90
C ASN A 12 -27.15 -15.28 5.30
N ALA A 13 -27.82 -14.16 5.56
CA ALA A 13 -27.23 -13.02 6.23
C ALA A 13 -26.79 -13.47 7.65
N ARG A 14 -25.52 -13.26 8.00
CA ARG A 14 -24.79 -13.75 9.21
C ARG A 14 -24.12 -15.13 9.08
N LEU A 15 -23.14 -15.25 8.19
CA LEU A 15 -22.05 -16.21 8.39
C LEU A 15 -20.95 -15.58 9.26
N CYS A 16 -21.23 -15.35 10.55
CA CYS A 16 -20.16 -15.28 11.54
C CYS A 16 -19.74 -16.71 11.80
N ARG A 17 -18.51 -17.10 11.41
CA ARG A 17 -17.98 -18.41 11.82
C ARG A 17 -17.90 -18.41 13.36
N PRO A 18 -18.52 -19.37 14.06
CA PRO A 18 -18.69 -19.29 15.50
C PRO A 18 -17.33 -19.34 16.21
N PHE A 19 -17.18 -18.51 17.26
CA PHE A 19 -16.01 -18.56 18.14
C PHE A 19 -15.93 -19.94 18.81
N ARG A 20 -14.90 -20.75 18.48
CA ARG A 20 -14.56 -21.95 19.29
C ARG A 20 -14.15 -21.54 20.72
N ARG A 21 -14.20 -22.49 21.66
CA ARG A 21 -13.84 -22.23 23.07
C ARG A 21 -12.45 -21.57 23.17
N PRO A 22 -12.29 -20.53 24.01
CA PRO A 22 -11.02 -19.81 24.15
C PRO A 22 -9.97 -20.68 24.85
N MET A 23 -8.71 -20.60 24.39
CA MET A 23 -7.55 -21.28 25.00
C MET A 23 -6.66 -20.29 25.80
N LEU A 24 -7.28 -19.22 26.29
CA LEU A 24 -6.62 -18.23 27.13
C LEU A 24 -6.38 -18.80 28.53
N THR A 25 -5.17 -18.63 29.02
CA THR A 25 -4.79 -18.88 30.42
C THR A 25 -5.48 -17.87 31.35
N GLU A 26 -5.64 -18.21 32.63
CA GLU A 26 -6.18 -17.24 33.61
C GLU A 26 -5.25 -16.02 33.75
N THR A 27 -3.93 -16.22 33.67
CA THR A 27 -2.94 -15.13 33.65
C THR A 27 -3.17 -14.15 32.50
N GLU A 28 -3.49 -14.64 31.30
CA GLU A 28 -3.79 -13.77 30.14
C GLU A 28 -5.09 -13.00 30.33
N LYS A 29 -6.14 -13.66 30.85
CA LYS A 29 -7.43 -13.02 31.13
C LYS A 29 -7.29 -11.92 32.17
N ASP A 30 -6.54 -12.19 33.24
CA ASP A 30 -6.34 -11.23 34.32
C ASP A 30 -5.44 -10.07 33.90
N ALA A 31 -4.40 -10.32 33.10
CA ALA A 31 -3.59 -9.26 32.51
C ALA A 31 -4.44 -8.32 31.64
N ILE A 32 -5.26 -8.88 30.75
CA ILE A 32 -6.19 -8.12 29.90
C ILE A 32 -7.13 -7.24 30.75
N ARG A 33 -7.79 -7.84 31.75
CA ARG A 33 -8.73 -7.11 32.62
C ARG A 33 -8.05 -5.99 33.38
N ARG A 34 -6.91 -6.29 34.01
CA ARG A 34 -6.13 -5.34 34.81
C ARG A 34 -5.69 -4.14 33.98
N HIS A 35 -5.07 -4.37 32.82
CA HIS A 35 -4.58 -3.30 31.98
C HIS A 35 -5.71 -2.49 31.33
N TYR A 36 -6.84 -3.13 31.00
CA TYR A 36 -8.02 -2.41 30.50
C TYR A 36 -8.68 -1.54 31.59
N GLN A 37 -8.75 -2.04 32.83
CA GLN A 37 -9.23 -1.26 33.98
C GLN A 37 -8.32 -0.07 34.27
N ALA A 38 -7.00 -0.26 34.24
CA ALA A 38 -6.04 0.83 34.43
C ALA A 38 -6.24 1.97 33.41
N ILE A 39 -6.52 1.66 32.14
CA ILE A 39 -6.85 2.69 31.13
C ILE A 39 -8.12 3.46 31.53
N ALA A 40 -9.15 2.74 31.97
CA ALA A 40 -10.42 3.36 32.36
C ALA A 40 -10.27 4.28 33.58
N GLU A 41 -9.39 3.93 34.52
CA GLU A 41 -9.10 4.72 35.72
C GLU A 41 -8.21 5.94 35.41
N ASN A 42 -7.24 5.79 34.50
CA ASN A 42 -6.24 6.82 34.19
C ASN A 42 -6.67 7.81 33.09
N LEU A 43 -7.85 7.62 32.48
CA LEU A 43 -8.33 8.47 31.39
C LEU A 43 -9.64 9.17 31.77
N PRO A 44 -9.61 10.50 31.99
CA PRO A 44 -10.83 11.29 32.19
C PRO A 44 -11.77 11.11 31.00
N HIS A 45 -13.04 10.82 31.27
CA HIS A 45 -14.09 10.59 30.27
C HIS A 45 -13.95 9.32 29.41
N PHE A 46 -13.12 8.35 29.80
CA PHE A 46 -13.14 7.05 29.14
C PHE A 46 -14.51 6.38 29.29
N ARG A 47 -15.10 6.00 28.16
CA ARG A 47 -16.36 5.25 28.13
C ARG A 47 -16.07 3.84 27.63
N PRO A 48 -16.25 2.81 28.47
CA PRO A 48 -16.06 1.43 28.04
C PRO A 48 -17.11 1.08 27.00
N ARG A 49 -16.68 0.55 25.84
CA ARG A 49 -17.58 0.15 24.76
C ARG A 49 -17.66 -1.37 24.69
N GLN A 50 -18.87 -1.92 24.54
CA GLN A 50 -19.06 -3.36 24.37
C GLN A 50 -18.29 -3.87 23.14
N ALA A 51 -18.41 -3.20 22.00
CA ALA A 51 -17.69 -3.54 20.77
C ALA A 51 -16.17 -3.59 20.95
N GLN A 52 -15.60 -2.70 21.77
CA GLN A 52 -14.16 -2.70 22.07
C GLN A 52 -13.74 -3.93 22.87
N ARG A 53 -14.54 -4.31 23.89
CA ARG A 53 -14.30 -5.52 24.68
C ARG A 53 -14.46 -6.79 23.86
N GLU A 54 -15.43 -6.82 22.96
CA GLU A 54 -15.64 -7.91 21.99
C GLU A 54 -14.44 -8.05 21.05
N MET A 55 -13.93 -6.93 20.50
CA MET A 55 -12.72 -6.92 19.68
C MET A 55 -11.51 -7.46 20.45
N LEU A 56 -11.28 -6.95 21.66
CA LEU A 56 -10.17 -7.37 22.52
C LEU A 56 -10.23 -8.88 22.76
N ALA A 57 -11.39 -9.40 23.18
CA ALA A 57 -11.58 -10.82 23.40
C ALA A 57 -11.37 -11.65 22.12
N ALA A 58 -11.86 -11.18 20.98
CA ALA A 58 -11.69 -11.86 19.70
C ALA A 58 -10.22 -11.96 19.27
N VAL A 59 -9.45 -10.88 19.42
CA VAL A 59 -8.00 -10.85 19.14
C VAL A 59 -7.26 -11.83 20.06
N ALA A 60 -7.49 -11.72 21.37
CA ALA A 60 -6.86 -12.59 22.34
C ALA A 60 -7.20 -14.07 22.10
N ASN A 61 -8.46 -14.38 21.78
CA ASN A 61 -8.92 -15.73 21.48
C ASN A 61 -8.25 -16.31 20.23
N ALA A 62 -8.13 -15.52 19.16
CA ALA A 62 -7.43 -15.95 17.95
C ALA A 62 -5.96 -16.24 18.27
N PHE A 63 -5.24 -15.31 18.88
CA PHE A 63 -3.81 -15.49 19.18
C PHE A 63 -3.55 -16.60 20.20
N SER A 64 -4.51 -16.89 21.11
CA SER A 64 -4.37 -17.99 22.06
C SER A 64 -4.23 -19.37 21.41
N ARG A 65 -4.67 -19.51 20.16
CA ARG A 65 -4.61 -20.73 19.35
C ARG A 65 -3.34 -20.83 18.51
N SER A 66 -2.38 -19.92 18.70
CA SER A 66 -1.09 -19.97 18.03
C SER A 66 -0.41 -21.31 18.32
N GLN A 67 -0.02 -22.02 17.26
CA GLN A 67 0.71 -23.28 17.37
C GLN A 67 2.22 -23.02 17.20
N ASN A 68 3.02 -23.53 18.13
CA ASN A 68 4.47 -23.53 18.00
C ASN A 68 4.91 -24.80 17.27
N ARG A 69 5.96 -24.68 16.45
CA ARG A 69 6.65 -25.86 15.93
C ARG A 69 7.34 -26.57 17.09
N GLN A 70 7.11 -27.88 17.24
CA GLN A 70 7.86 -28.70 18.18
C GLN A 70 9.16 -29.16 17.54
N GLU A 71 10.21 -29.26 18.34
CA GLU A 71 11.54 -29.70 17.88
C GLU A 71 11.46 -31.15 17.37
N GLY A 72 11.89 -31.38 16.12
CA GLY A 72 11.80 -32.69 15.46
C GLY A 72 10.50 -32.95 14.67
N GLU A 73 9.53 -32.04 14.69
CA GLU A 73 8.28 -32.16 13.93
C GLU A 73 8.22 -31.21 12.72
N ASP A 74 7.35 -31.57 11.76
CA ASP A 74 6.96 -30.70 10.65
C ASP A 74 6.27 -29.43 11.16
N ALA A 75 6.26 -28.38 10.34
CA ALA A 75 5.54 -27.16 10.67
C ALA A 75 4.05 -27.48 10.88
N PRO A 76 3.40 -26.89 11.92
CA PRO A 76 1.99 -27.13 12.18
C PRO A 76 1.16 -26.75 10.96
N ARG A 77 0.21 -27.62 10.58
CA ARG A 77 -0.74 -27.32 9.52
C ARG A 77 -1.77 -26.32 10.04
N ARG A 78 -1.62 -25.06 9.66
CA ARG A 78 -2.52 -23.97 10.03
C ARG A 78 -3.66 -23.84 9.02
N GLU A 79 -4.89 -23.86 9.52
CA GLU A 79 -6.14 -23.76 8.75
C GLU A 79 -6.91 -22.47 9.08
N GLY A 80 -6.24 -21.52 9.76
CA GLY A 80 -6.76 -20.18 10.09
C GLY A 80 -7.25 -20.02 11.52
N GLU A 81 -7.00 -21.00 12.39
CA GLU A 81 -7.49 -21.06 13.76
C GLU A 81 -7.00 -19.88 14.63
N SER A 82 -5.81 -19.35 14.32
CA SER A 82 -5.21 -18.19 14.98
C SER A 82 -5.39 -16.88 14.20
N ILE A 83 -6.34 -16.85 13.25
CA ILE A 83 -6.63 -15.69 12.41
C ILE A 83 -8.03 -15.15 12.70
N ALA A 84 -8.11 -13.83 12.89
CA ALA A 84 -9.37 -13.10 13.01
C ALA A 84 -9.47 -11.98 11.97
N VAL A 85 -10.64 -11.84 11.37
CA VAL A 85 -11.03 -10.74 10.50
C VAL A 85 -12.13 -9.97 11.21
N ILE A 86 -11.84 -8.76 11.67
CA ILE A 86 -12.73 -7.97 12.51
C ILE A 86 -13.03 -6.63 11.85
N GLU A 87 -14.27 -6.43 11.40
CA GLU A 87 -14.75 -5.12 11.05
C GLU A 87 -15.13 -4.35 12.32
N GLY A 88 -14.49 -3.20 12.54
CA GLY A 88 -14.75 -2.34 13.67
C GLY A 88 -15.03 -0.91 13.20
N PRO A 89 -16.29 -0.44 13.23
CA PRO A 89 -16.64 0.91 12.82
C PRO A 89 -15.80 2.00 13.51
N THR A 90 -15.77 3.20 12.93
CA THR A 90 -15.15 4.37 13.56
C THR A 90 -15.69 4.58 14.98
N GLY A 91 -14.83 5.00 15.90
CA GLY A 91 -15.21 5.23 17.30
C GLY A 91 -15.19 3.98 18.19
N VAL A 92 -15.05 2.76 17.67
CA VAL A 92 -14.90 1.56 18.53
C VAL A 92 -13.62 1.59 19.38
N GLY A 93 -12.56 2.26 18.90
CA GLY A 93 -11.24 2.24 19.53
C GLY A 93 -10.44 0.99 19.15
N LYS A 94 -10.38 0.71 17.84
CA LYS A 94 -9.70 -0.46 17.24
C LYS A 94 -8.23 -0.56 17.67
N SER A 95 -7.47 0.52 17.49
CA SER A 95 -6.04 0.58 17.82
C SER A 95 -5.78 0.19 19.26
N LEU A 96 -6.52 0.78 20.20
CA LEU A 96 -6.40 0.42 21.61
C LEU A 96 -6.68 -1.07 21.87
N ALA A 97 -7.72 -1.63 21.24
CA ALA A 97 -8.11 -3.03 21.45
C ALA A 97 -7.03 -4.01 20.94
N TYR A 98 -6.53 -3.81 19.72
CA TYR A 98 -5.53 -4.73 19.15
C TYR A 98 -4.13 -4.51 19.71
N LEU A 99 -3.74 -3.29 20.08
CA LEU A 99 -2.44 -3.04 20.71
C LEU A 99 -2.39 -3.66 22.10
N LEU A 100 -3.47 -3.53 22.87
CA LEU A 100 -3.54 -4.08 24.21
C LEU A 100 -3.60 -5.62 24.20
N ALA A 101 -4.55 -6.21 23.47
CA ALA A 101 -4.65 -7.67 23.38
C ALA A 101 -3.43 -8.27 22.68
N GLY A 102 -3.02 -7.69 21.54
CA GLY A 102 -1.87 -8.16 20.78
C GLY A 102 -0.56 -8.08 21.58
N GLY A 103 -0.33 -6.98 22.30
CA GLY A 103 0.87 -6.80 23.12
C GLY A 103 0.95 -7.79 24.28
N ILE A 104 -0.16 -7.98 25.01
CA ILE A 104 -0.23 -8.97 26.09
C ILE A 104 0.04 -10.37 25.53
N MET A 105 -0.64 -10.76 24.45
CA MET A 105 -0.47 -12.08 23.85
C MET A 105 0.94 -12.28 23.30
N ALA A 106 1.55 -11.24 22.71
CA ALA A 106 2.93 -11.30 22.23
C ALA A 106 3.91 -11.59 23.38
N GLN A 107 3.80 -10.87 24.50
CA GLN A 107 4.64 -11.09 25.67
C GLN A 107 4.41 -12.47 26.30
N THR A 108 3.16 -12.88 26.53
CA THR A 108 2.85 -14.16 27.18
C THR A 108 3.20 -15.38 26.33
N ARG A 109 3.22 -15.23 25.00
CA ARG A 109 3.53 -16.32 24.05
C ARG A 109 4.96 -16.27 23.50
N GLY A 110 5.79 -15.32 23.95
CA GLY A 110 7.16 -15.17 23.46
C GLY A 110 7.22 -14.89 21.96
N LYS A 111 6.32 -14.02 21.47
CA LYS A 111 6.21 -13.61 20.06
C LYS A 111 6.45 -12.10 19.94
N LYS A 112 6.77 -11.64 18.73
CA LYS A 112 6.79 -10.22 18.39
C LYS A 112 5.41 -9.80 17.86
N LEU A 113 4.97 -8.58 18.16
CA LEU A 113 3.77 -8.00 17.55
C LEU A 113 4.17 -7.10 16.38
N VAL A 114 3.80 -7.47 15.16
CA VAL A 114 3.98 -6.65 13.97
C VAL A 114 2.65 -5.95 13.64
N VAL A 115 2.61 -4.63 13.76
CA VAL A 115 1.45 -3.81 13.37
C VAL A 115 1.73 -3.20 12.01
N SER A 116 0.94 -3.56 11.02
CA SER A 116 1.06 -3.04 9.66
C SER A 116 -0.09 -2.10 9.34
N SER A 117 0.20 -0.90 8.84
CA SER A 117 -0.82 0.10 8.46
C SER A 117 -0.66 0.55 7.00
N ALA A 118 -1.74 1.07 6.41
CA ALA A 118 -1.78 1.40 4.99
C ALA A 118 -0.99 2.67 4.62
N THR A 119 -0.85 3.63 5.53
CA THR A 119 -0.23 4.94 5.24
C THR A 119 0.84 5.32 6.26
N VAL A 120 1.76 6.21 5.87
CA VAL A 120 2.81 6.74 6.76
C VAL A 120 2.19 7.53 7.92
N ALA A 121 1.18 8.36 7.64
CA ALA A 121 0.48 9.15 8.67
C ALA A 121 -0.16 8.28 9.76
N LEU A 122 -0.76 7.14 9.39
CA LEU A 122 -1.32 6.20 10.37
C LEU A 122 -0.23 5.51 11.19
N GLN A 123 0.94 5.21 10.62
CA GLN A 123 2.06 4.66 11.38
C GLN A 123 2.60 5.67 12.39
N GLU A 124 2.73 6.93 11.99
CA GLU A 124 3.15 8.02 12.88
C GLU A 124 2.12 8.23 13.99
N GLN A 125 0.82 8.12 13.70
CA GLN A 125 -0.21 8.14 14.74
C GLN A 125 -0.05 6.97 15.73
N LEU A 126 0.23 5.76 15.24
CA LEU A 126 0.41 4.59 16.09
C LEU A 126 1.61 4.76 17.01
N VAL A 127 2.75 5.22 16.50
CA VAL A 127 4.02 5.34 17.25
C VAL A 127 4.07 6.61 18.11
N GLY A 128 3.54 7.72 17.61
CA GLY A 128 3.59 9.02 18.30
C GLY A 128 2.46 9.25 19.30
N ARG A 129 1.35 8.49 19.21
CA ARG A 129 0.18 8.67 20.08
C ARG A 129 -0.35 7.38 20.67
N ASP A 130 -0.76 6.41 19.85
CA ASP A 130 -1.57 5.28 20.34
C ASP A 130 -0.75 4.31 21.21
N LEU A 131 0.46 3.92 20.80
CA LEU A 131 1.37 3.07 21.57
C LEU A 131 1.86 3.74 22.88
N PRO A 132 2.38 4.99 22.86
CA PRO A 132 2.70 5.72 24.08
C PRO A 132 1.51 5.78 25.04
N PHE A 133 0.31 6.05 24.52
CA PHE A 133 -0.92 6.07 25.29
C PHE A 133 -1.22 4.71 25.94
N VAL A 134 -1.12 3.61 25.20
CA VAL A 134 -1.34 2.26 25.76
C VAL A 134 -0.33 2.00 26.88
N VAL A 135 0.96 2.27 26.68
CA VAL A 135 2.00 2.03 27.68
C VAL A 135 1.77 2.87 28.94
N GLU A 136 1.58 4.18 28.79
CA GLU A 136 1.41 5.11 29.91
C GLU A 136 0.12 4.84 30.70
N LYS A 137 -1.01 4.65 30.01
CA LYS A 137 -2.33 4.58 30.67
C LYS A 137 -2.69 3.18 31.16
N SER A 138 -2.19 2.13 30.51
CA SER A 138 -2.47 0.75 30.93
C SER A 138 -1.45 0.21 31.94
N GLY A 139 -0.25 0.80 32.01
CA GLY A 139 0.87 0.25 32.78
C GLY A 139 1.44 -1.05 32.19
N LEU A 140 1.09 -1.39 30.95
CA LEU A 140 1.70 -2.49 30.21
C LEU A 140 3.06 -2.04 29.69
N ALA A 141 4.13 -2.67 30.17
CA ALA A 141 5.49 -2.38 29.76
C ALA A 141 5.75 -2.99 28.37
N LEU A 142 5.39 -2.26 27.30
CA LEU A 142 5.75 -2.61 25.92
C LEU A 142 6.86 -1.69 25.43
N THR A 143 7.86 -2.28 24.81
CA THR A 143 8.83 -1.57 23.96
C THR A 143 8.37 -1.61 22.51
N PHE A 144 8.60 -0.54 21.75
CA PHE A 144 8.17 -0.47 20.36
C PHE A 144 9.12 0.33 19.46
N ALA A 145 9.13 0.01 18.16
CA ALA A 145 9.90 0.76 17.16
C ALA A 145 9.20 0.79 15.80
N LEU A 146 9.57 1.77 14.97
CA LEU A 146 9.07 1.96 13.62
C LEU A 146 10.05 1.38 12.59
N ALA A 147 9.58 0.43 11.79
CA ALA A 147 10.34 -0.13 10.67
C ALA A 147 10.07 0.68 9.39
N LYS A 148 11.12 1.31 8.86
CA LYS A 148 11.09 2.08 7.61
C LYS A 148 11.98 1.45 6.52
N GLY A 149 11.68 1.78 5.27
CA GLY A 149 12.52 1.41 4.13
C GLY A 149 13.87 2.13 4.16
N ARG A 150 14.92 1.50 3.62
CA ARG A 150 16.30 2.01 3.65
C ARG A 150 16.45 3.44 3.09
N GLY A 151 15.73 3.74 2.01
CA GLY A 151 15.76 5.07 1.38
C GLY A 151 15.25 6.22 2.26
N ARG A 152 14.69 5.94 3.44
CA ARG A 152 14.31 6.95 4.45
C ARG A 152 15.43 7.32 5.41
N TYR A 153 16.56 6.62 5.38
CA TYR A 153 17.69 6.88 6.26
C TYR A 153 18.86 7.52 5.53
N LEU A 154 19.50 8.46 6.21
CA LEU A 154 20.75 9.07 5.81
C LEU A 154 21.84 8.00 5.70
N CYS A 155 22.68 8.11 4.67
CA CYS A 155 23.90 7.33 4.49
C CYS A 155 25.10 8.20 4.88
N PRO A 156 25.68 8.02 6.09
CA PRO A 156 26.79 8.85 6.55
C PRO A 156 27.97 8.82 5.58
N TYR A 157 28.25 7.65 4.99
CA TYR A 157 29.30 7.48 3.98
C TYR A 157 29.14 8.44 2.79
N LYS A 158 27.95 8.52 2.19
CA LYS A 158 27.69 9.45 1.08
C LYS A 158 27.70 10.91 1.54
N LEU A 159 27.12 11.18 2.71
CA LEU A 159 27.08 12.54 3.27
C LEU A 159 28.48 13.11 3.49
N TYR A 160 29.38 12.34 4.09
CA TYR A 160 30.75 12.78 4.36
C TYR A 160 31.57 12.94 3.08
N GLN A 161 31.34 12.11 2.07
CA GLN A 161 31.94 12.31 0.75
C GLN A 161 31.50 13.62 0.08
N LEU A 162 30.25 14.02 0.28
CA LEU A 162 29.69 15.25 -0.28
C LEU A 162 30.04 16.51 0.51
N THR A 163 30.29 16.39 1.82
CA THR A 163 30.52 17.54 2.72
C THR A 163 31.98 17.74 3.11
N GLN A 164 32.87 16.79 2.83
CA GLN A 164 34.33 16.84 3.04
C GLN A 164 34.83 17.21 4.45
N ASN A 165 33.95 17.44 5.44
CA ASN A 165 34.32 18.15 6.68
C ASN A 165 34.44 17.29 7.96
N HIS A 166 34.28 15.96 7.92
CA HIS A 166 34.31 15.16 9.17
C HIS A 166 35.12 13.87 9.20
N ALA A 167 36.06 13.67 8.27
CA ALA A 167 37.11 12.67 8.47
C ALA A 167 38.48 13.32 8.34
N GLN A 168 39.41 12.94 9.22
CA GLN A 168 40.85 13.25 9.17
C GLN A 168 41.52 12.67 7.91
N GLN A 169 41.04 13.01 6.71
CA GLN A 169 41.52 12.54 5.42
C GLN A 169 42.01 13.69 4.51
N ASN A 170 42.05 14.92 5.01
CA ASN A 170 42.69 16.06 4.32
C ASN A 170 44.23 15.95 4.18
N LEU A 171 44.81 14.76 4.36
CA LEU A 171 46.24 14.51 4.13
C LEU A 171 46.55 13.96 2.73
N LEU A 172 45.55 13.62 1.90
CA LEU A 172 45.80 12.95 0.60
C LEU A 172 45.32 13.70 -0.66
N GLY A 173 44.92 14.97 -0.56
CA GLY A 173 44.83 15.85 -1.74
C GLY A 173 43.91 15.38 -2.88
N PHE A 174 42.83 14.66 -2.59
CA PHE A 174 41.87 14.23 -3.61
C PHE A 174 40.85 15.34 -3.91
N GLU A 175 40.76 15.73 -5.19
CA GLU A 175 39.76 16.67 -5.70
C GLU A 175 38.32 16.20 -5.41
N ALA A 176 37.42 17.18 -5.19
CA ALA A 176 35.99 16.93 -5.01
C ALA A 176 35.43 16.13 -6.21
N PRO A 177 34.68 15.03 -6.02
CA PRO A 177 34.23 14.22 -7.14
C PRO A 177 33.18 14.96 -7.98
N ALA A 178 33.55 15.31 -9.21
CA ALA A 178 32.63 15.81 -10.25
C ALA A 178 31.56 14.78 -10.67
N VAL A 179 31.68 13.51 -10.22
CA VAL A 179 30.81 12.39 -10.61
C VAL A 179 29.53 12.28 -9.75
N LEU A 180 29.44 12.97 -8.61
CA LEU A 180 28.27 12.89 -7.71
C LEU A 180 27.16 13.91 -8.05
N TRP A 181 27.45 14.83 -8.96
CA TRP A 181 26.58 15.94 -9.32
C TRP A 181 26.40 15.98 -10.84
N ASP A 182 25.17 15.73 -11.30
CA ASP A 182 24.80 15.82 -12.73
C ASP A 182 24.88 17.27 -13.27
N SER A 183 24.86 18.24 -12.35
CA SER A 183 25.02 19.67 -12.61
C SER A 183 25.61 20.36 -11.39
N LYS A 184 26.20 21.55 -11.56
CA LYS A 184 26.86 22.27 -10.46
C LYS A 184 25.87 22.48 -9.28
N PRO A 185 26.22 22.04 -8.05
CA PRO A 185 25.32 22.12 -6.90
C PRO A 185 24.97 23.58 -6.58
N LYS A 186 23.72 23.82 -6.17
CA LYS A 186 23.30 25.14 -5.71
C LYS A 186 23.90 25.42 -4.32
N PRO A 187 24.23 26.67 -3.99
CA PRO A 187 24.75 27.02 -2.66
C PRO A 187 23.84 26.58 -1.51
N GLU A 188 22.52 26.67 -1.69
CA GLU A 188 21.52 26.27 -0.70
C GLU A 188 21.53 24.75 -0.43
N GLU A 189 21.78 23.94 -1.46
CA GLU A 189 21.88 22.48 -1.34
C GLU A 189 23.11 22.10 -0.52
N LEU A 190 24.26 22.71 -0.81
CA LEU A 190 25.49 22.50 -0.04
C LEU A 190 25.33 22.92 1.43
N GLN A 191 24.70 24.08 1.67
CA GLN A 191 24.42 24.55 3.04
C GLN A 191 23.52 23.58 3.80
N LEU A 192 22.51 22.99 3.14
CA LEU A 192 21.67 21.98 3.77
C LEU A 192 22.46 20.70 4.07
N LEU A 193 23.30 20.23 3.14
CA LEU A 193 24.15 19.06 3.34
C LEU A 193 25.12 19.24 4.52
N HIS A 194 25.77 20.40 4.62
CA HIS A 194 26.62 20.72 5.77
C HIS A 194 25.82 20.74 7.09
N ARG A 195 24.63 21.35 7.10
CA ARG A 195 23.76 21.32 8.29
C ARG A 195 23.36 19.90 8.69
N LEU A 196 23.01 19.05 7.72
CA LEU A 196 22.71 17.64 7.98
C LEU A 196 23.91 16.92 8.59
N ALA A 197 25.13 17.16 8.08
CA ALA A 197 26.35 16.56 8.62
C ALA A 197 26.66 17.05 10.03
N ASP A 198 26.56 18.35 10.28
CA ASP A 198 26.82 18.95 11.60
C ASP A 198 25.81 18.46 12.65
N ASP A 199 24.51 18.44 12.32
CA ASP A 199 23.46 17.98 13.24
C ASP A 199 23.52 16.47 13.47
N PHE A 200 23.91 15.69 12.47
CA PHE A 200 24.12 14.26 12.61
C PHE A 200 25.33 13.96 13.52
N ALA A 201 26.47 14.62 13.26
CA ALA A 201 27.68 14.47 14.07
C ALA A 201 27.45 14.92 15.53
N ALA A 202 26.67 15.98 15.74
CA ALA A 202 26.28 16.46 17.07
C ALA A 202 25.15 15.65 17.74
N ARG A 203 24.64 14.59 17.10
CA ARG A 203 23.48 13.77 17.56
C ARG A 203 22.21 14.59 17.81
N ARG A 204 22.05 15.73 17.13
CA ARG A 204 20.80 16.51 17.07
C ARG A 204 19.84 15.98 16.02
N PHE A 205 20.36 15.18 15.09
CA PHE A 205 19.61 14.49 14.05
C PHE A 205 19.94 13.00 14.10
N ASP A 206 18.92 12.15 14.11
CA ASP A 206 19.05 10.68 14.17
C ASP A 206 19.28 10.04 12.79
N GLY A 207 19.22 10.84 11.71
CA GLY A 207 19.41 10.37 10.34
C GLY A 207 18.14 9.84 9.69
N ASP A 208 16.98 9.90 10.34
CA ASP A 208 15.67 9.59 9.74
C ASP A 208 15.14 10.80 8.99
N ARG A 209 14.88 10.66 7.67
CA ARG A 209 14.39 11.78 6.85
C ARG A 209 13.17 12.47 7.44
N ASP A 210 12.26 11.70 8.03
CA ASP A 210 10.96 12.22 8.45
C ASP A 210 11.03 12.95 9.82
N THR A 211 12.14 12.85 10.55
CA THR A 211 12.38 13.62 11.80
C THR A 211 13.01 14.99 11.55
N TRP A 212 13.46 15.26 10.32
CA TRP A 212 14.05 16.54 9.95
C TRP A 212 12.98 17.65 9.89
N PRO A 213 13.21 18.85 10.47
CA PRO A 213 12.17 19.87 10.66
C PRO A 213 11.70 20.58 9.37
N ALA A 214 12.41 20.40 8.25
CA ALA A 214 12.11 21.07 6.99
C ALA A 214 11.95 20.05 5.84
N LYS A 215 11.24 20.43 4.77
CA LYS A 215 11.17 19.59 3.58
C LYS A 215 12.55 19.50 2.92
N ILE A 216 13.07 18.29 2.76
CA ILE A 216 14.25 18.01 1.93
C ILE A 216 13.77 17.60 0.54
N ASP A 217 14.35 18.22 -0.49
CA ASP A 217 14.10 17.84 -1.89
C ASP A 217 14.46 16.37 -2.15
N ASP A 218 13.66 15.67 -2.95
CA ASP A 218 13.85 14.24 -3.23
C ASP A 218 15.14 13.95 -4.00
N ALA A 219 15.50 14.81 -4.96
CA ALA A 219 16.72 14.63 -5.75
C ALA A 219 17.97 14.86 -4.88
N LEU A 220 17.91 15.82 -3.96
CA LEU A 220 18.98 16.03 -2.98
C LEU A 220 19.08 14.86 -2.00
N TRP A 221 17.95 14.38 -1.47
CA TRP A 221 17.94 13.24 -0.54
C TRP A 221 18.49 11.95 -1.18
N ALA A 222 18.20 11.71 -2.45
CA ALA A 222 18.73 10.58 -3.21
C ALA A 222 20.27 10.56 -3.28
N LYS A 223 20.92 11.72 -3.15
CA LYS A 223 22.39 11.83 -3.11
C LYS A 223 22.97 11.41 -1.76
N VAL A 224 22.21 11.53 -0.67
CA VAL A 224 22.66 11.22 0.69
C VAL A 224 21.99 10.00 1.32
N ASN A 225 21.12 9.29 0.60
CA ASN A 225 20.58 8.00 1.03
C ASN A 225 21.20 6.85 0.22
N ASN A 226 20.81 5.62 0.53
CA ASN A 226 21.22 4.46 -0.26
C ASN A 226 20.09 3.43 -0.37
N ASP A 227 20.08 2.67 -1.45
CA ASP A 227 19.22 1.49 -1.59
C ASP A 227 19.99 0.22 -1.19
N ASN A 228 19.40 -0.96 -1.42
CA ASN A 228 20.06 -2.23 -1.08
C ASN A 228 21.21 -2.59 -2.07
N TYR A 229 21.24 -1.97 -3.25
CA TYR A 229 22.19 -2.28 -4.31
C TYR A 229 23.46 -1.44 -4.20
N GLY A 230 23.34 -0.15 -3.87
CA GLY A 230 24.48 0.74 -3.68
C GLY A 230 25.09 0.71 -2.27
N CYS A 231 24.49 -0.02 -1.33
CA CYS A 231 24.97 -0.10 0.05
C CYS A 231 26.14 -1.10 0.20
N LEU A 232 27.22 -0.64 0.83
CA LEU A 232 28.41 -1.46 1.14
C LEU A 232 28.19 -2.49 2.25
N LYS A 233 27.04 -2.43 2.94
CA LYS A 233 26.61 -3.37 4.00
C LYS A 233 27.69 -3.57 5.08
N ALA A 234 28.28 -4.76 5.19
CA ALA A 234 29.29 -5.10 6.18
C ALA A 234 30.64 -4.41 5.93
N ALA A 235 30.96 -4.07 4.69
CA ALA A 235 32.21 -3.39 4.34
C ALA A 235 32.16 -1.86 4.57
N CYS A 236 31.00 -1.30 4.93
CA CYS A 236 30.86 0.15 5.13
C CYS A 236 31.65 0.63 6.37
N PRO A 237 32.57 1.60 6.23
CA PRO A 237 33.32 2.11 7.38
C PRO A 237 32.43 2.83 8.40
N ASN A 238 31.31 3.43 7.95
CA ASN A 238 30.34 4.10 8.81
C ASN A 238 29.20 3.18 9.28
N ARG A 239 29.34 1.85 9.18
CA ARG A 239 28.30 0.90 9.66
C ARG A 239 27.93 1.10 11.14
N PRO A 240 28.87 1.30 12.09
CA PRO A 240 28.53 1.42 13.51
C PRO A 240 27.64 2.63 13.86
N GLU A 241 27.72 3.70 13.07
CA GLU A 241 26.88 4.90 13.23
C GLU A 241 25.73 4.96 12.21
N CYS A 242 25.54 3.92 11.39
CA CYS A 242 24.57 3.96 10.30
C CYS A 242 23.13 3.93 10.84
N PRO A 243 22.32 5.00 10.60
CA PRO A 243 20.95 5.09 11.13
C PRO A 243 20.07 3.90 10.75
N PHE A 244 20.20 3.43 9.51
CA PHE A 244 19.46 2.26 9.04
C PHE A 244 19.78 1.00 9.84
N TYR A 245 21.06 0.71 10.11
CA TYR A 245 21.44 -0.50 10.84
C TYR A 245 21.10 -0.38 12.33
N LEU A 246 21.31 0.80 12.93
CA LEU A 246 20.87 1.06 14.30
C LEU A 246 19.35 0.86 14.47
N ALA A 247 18.57 1.36 13.52
CA ALA A 247 17.12 1.14 13.51
C ALA A 247 16.75 -0.32 13.30
N ARG A 248 17.52 -1.09 12.50
CA ARG A 248 17.29 -2.54 12.28
C ARG A 248 17.60 -3.36 13.52
N ASP A 249 18.73 -3.11 14.17
CA ASP A 249 19.16 -3.81 15.38
C ASP A 249 18.18 -3.53 16.54
N LEU A 250 17.56 -2.34 16.57
CA LEU A 250 16.49 -2.03 17.52
C LEU A 250 15.25 -2.93 17.34
N LEU A 251 14.88 -3.29 16.11
CA LEU A 251 13.69 -4.11 15.83
C LEU A 251 13.76 -5.49 16.51
N GLU A 252 14.96 -6.05 16.68
CA GLU A 252 15.14 -7.35 17.34
C GLU A 252 14.80 -7.30 18.83
N ASN A 253 14.97 -6.13 19.45
CA ASN A 253 14.89 -5.95 20.89
C ASN A 253 13.55 -5.40 21.40
N VAL A 254 12.66 -4.94 20.51
CA VAL A 254 11.36 -4.38 20.89
C VAL A 254 10.22 -5.40 20.85
N ASP A 255 9.18 -5.23 21.67
CA ASP A 255 8.01 -6.11 21.69
C ASP A 255 7.10 -5.89 20.47
N VAL A 256 6.94 -4.61 20.07
CA VAL A 256 6.04 -4.19 19.00
C VAL A 256 6.81 -3.49 17.86
N ILE A 257 6.58 -3.93 16.63
CA ILE A 257 7.16 -3.34 15.43
C ILE A 257 6.03 -2.77 14.57
N VAL A 258 6.09 -1.48 14.28
CA VAL A 258 5.14 -0.81 13.37
C VAL A 258 5.76 -0.72 11.97
N ALA A 259 5.00 -1.04 10.93
CA ALA A 259 5.44 -0.98 9.52
C ALA A 259 4.30 -0.54 8.58
N ASN A 260 4.59 -0.15 7.33
CA ASN A 260 3.55 -0.12 6.28
C ASN A 260 3.27 -1.53 5.75
N HIS A 261 2.14 -1.66 5.06
CA HIS A 261 1.84 -2.82 4.22
C HIS A 261 2.93 -3.04 3.15
N ASP A 262 3.47 -2.00 2.53
CA ASP A 262 4.50 -2.14 1.49
C ASP A 262 5.76 -2.86 2.03
N LEU A 263 6.32 -2.43 3.16
CA LEU A 263 7.48 -3.06 3.79
C LEU A 263 7.17 -4.48 4.28
N LEU A 264 5.96 -4.71 4.80
CA LEU A 264 5.52 -6.06 5.15
C LEU A 264 5.51 -6.95 3.90
N MET A 265 4.96 -6.49 2.77
CA MET A 265 4.92 -7.27 1.53
C MET A 265 6.31 -7.51 0.95
N VAL A 266 7.22 -6.54 1.04
CA VAL A 266 8.64 -6.72 0.66
C VAL A 266 9.29 -7.81 1.52
N ASP A 267 9.11 -7.79 2.85
CA ASP A 267 9.66 -8.82 3.74
C ASP A 267 9.12 -10.21 3.41
N ILE A 268 7.81 -10.36 3.26
CA ILE A 268 7.18 -11.64 2.89
C ILE A 268 7.64 -12.08 1.49
N GLY A 269 7.81 -11.13 0.56
CA GLY A 269 8.40 -11.31 -0.77
C GLY A 269 9.78 -11.97 -0.74
N MET A 270 10.60 -11.61 0.25
CA MET A 270 11.94 -12.16 0.50
C MET A 270 11.91 -13.46 1.31
N GLY A 271 10.73 -14.05 1.53
CA GLY A 271 10.55 -15.26 2.33
C GLY A 271 10.24 -15.01 3.80
N GLY A 272 10.11 -13.76 4.26
CA GLY A 272 9.75 -13.39 5.63
C GLY A 272 10.86 -13.65 6.65
N GLY A 273 11.14 -12.68 7.53
CA GLY A 273 12.23 -12.82 8.50
C GLY A 273 13.53 -12.11 8.12
N VAL A 274 13.55 -11.36 7.02
CA VAL A 274 14.76 -10.67 6.50
C VAL A 274 14.82 -9.23 7.01
N ILE A 275 13.67 -8.57 7.05
CA ILE A 275 13.46 -7.18 7.44
C ILE A 275 12.68 -7.14 8.75
N LEU A 276 11.60 -7.91 8.84
CA LEU A 276 10.76 -8.05 10.03
C LEU A 276 11.04 -9.42 10.68
N PRO A 277 10.62 -9.66 11.93
CA PRO A 277 10.78 -10.98 12.53
C PRO A 277 10.01 -12.04 11.75
N ALA A 278 10.55 -13.26 11.70
CA ALA A 278 9.97 -14.34 10.91
C ALA A 278 8.50 -14.59 11.26
N PRO A 279 7.63 -14.93 10.28
CA PRO A 279 6.19 -15.11 10.52
C PRO A 279 5.87 -16.10 11.65
N GLU A 280 6.67 -17.16 11.79
CA GLU A 280 6.48 -18.21 12.80
C GLU A 280 6.64 -17.68 14.23
N HIS A 281 7.33 -16.57 14.40
CA HIS A 281 7.60 -15.89 15.66
C HIS A 281 6.82 -14.57 15.82
N SER A 282 5.90 -14.28 14.90
CA SER A 282 5.21 -12.99 14.83
C SER A 282 3.69 -13.14 14.86
N PHE A 283 3.06 -12.30 15.70
CA PHE A 283 1.65 -11.95 15.56
C PHE A 283 1.52 -10.72 14.67
N TYR A 284 0.59 -10.75 13.73
CA TYR A 284 0.34 -9.63 12.83
C TYR A 284 -0.98 -8.93 13.17
N CYS A 285 -0.96 -7.62 13.30
CA CYS A 285 -2.16 -6.78 13.29
C CYS A 285 -2.14 -5.92 12.02
N ILE A 286 -2.94 -6.30 11.03
CA ILE A 286 -3.10 -5.57 9.77
C ILE A 286 -4.25 -4.57 9.96
N ASP A 287 -3.90 -3.32 10.19
CA ASP A 287 -4.84 -2.21 10.27
C ASP A 287 -5.13 -1.65 8.88
N GLU A 288 -6.34 -1.17 8.65
CA GLU A 288 -6.86 -0.84 7.32
C GLU A 288 -6.67 -1.94 6.29
N ALA A 289 -6.94 -3.19 6.70
CA ALA A 289 -6.68 -4.40 5.92
C ALA A 289 -7.38 -4.48 4.55
N HIS A 290 -8.34 -3.60 4.27
CA HIS A 290 -8.97 -3.48 2.95
C HIS A 290 -7.98 -3.04 1.85
N HIS A 291 -6.84 -2.43 2.21
CA HIS A 291 -5.75 -2.11 1.27
C HIS A 291 -4.79 -3.27 0.99
N LEU A 292 -4.74 -4.26 1.88
CA LEU A 292 -3.73 -5.32 1.82
C LEU A 292 -3.72 -6.07 0.48
N PRO A 293 -4.86 -6.48 -0.12
CA PRO A 293 -4.84 -7.22 -1.38
C PRO A 293 -4.17 -6.46 -2.52
N LYS A 294 -4.49 -5.17 -2.67
CA LYS A 294 -3.94 -4.30 -3.72
C LYS A 294 -2.46 -4.02 -3.50
N LYS A 295 -2.05 -3.81 -2.24
CA LYS A 295 -0.64 -3.63 -1.85
C LYS A 295 0.20 -4.88 -2.14
N ALA A 296 -0.35 -6.05 -1.81
CA ALA A 296 0.27 -7.33 -2.12
C ALA A 296 0.37 -7.56 -3.64
N LEU A 297 -0.67 -7.25 -4.41
CA LEU A 297 -0.65 -7.38 -5.87
C LEU A 297 0.48 -6.57 -6.51
N ASN A 298 0.62 -5.30 -6.11
CA ASN A 298 1.65 -4.40 -6.63
C ASN A 298 3.08 -4.90 -6.33
N GLN A 299 3.30 -5.59 -5.21
CA GLN A 299 4.61 -6.14 -4.85
C GLN A 299 5.06 -7.26 -5.79
N PHE A 300 4.12 -8.00 -6.39
CA PHE A 300 4.41 -9.10 -7.31
C PHE A 300 4.25 -8.72 -8.78
N ALA A 301 3.95 -7.45 -9.06
CA ALA A 301 4.02 -6.89 -10.40
C ALA A 301 5.47 -6.52 -10.73
N ALA A 302 5.85 -6.64 -12.00
CA ALA A 302 7.13 -6.20 -12.51
C ALA A 302 6.92 -5.35 -13.78
N GLU A 303 7.73 -4.30 -13.89
CA GLU A 303 7.79 -3.47 -15.08
C GLU A 303 9.22 -3.04 -15.36
N HIS A 304 9.53 -2.79 -16.64
CA HIS A 304 10.73 -2.05 -17.02
C HIS A 304 10.50 -1.21 -18.28
N SER A 305 11.27 -0.13 -18.40
CA SER A 305 11.34 0.72 -19.60
C SER A 305 12.30 0.11 -20.62
N TRP A 306 11.96 0.27 -21.91
CA TRP A 306 12.80 -0.15 -23.03
C TRP A 306 14.03 0.75 -23.15
N ASN A 307 13.86 2.07 -23.17
CA ASN A 307 14.98 3.03 -23.27
C ASN A 307 15.99 2.86 -22.13
N GLN A 308 15.48 2.67 -20.92
CA GLN A 308 16.30 2.44 -19.73
C GLN A 308 17.05 1.12 -19.77
N ALA A 309 16.44 0.07 -20.33
CA ALA A 309 17.09 -1.22 -20.53
C ALA A 309 18.21 -1.10 -21.56
N VAL A 310 17.93 -0.53 -22.74
CA VAL A 310 18.93 -0.29 -23.79
C VAL A 310 20.12 0.51 -23.26
N TRP A 311 19.86 1.64 -22.61
CA TRP A 311 20.92 2.45 -22.00
C TRP A 311 21.77 1.65 -21.00
N ALA A 312 21.14 0.83 -20.15
CA ALA A 312 21.87 0.05 -19.16
C ALA A 312 22.76 -0.99 -19.83
N LEU A 313 22.27 -1.68 -20.87
CA LEU A 313 23.02 -2.69 -21.60
C LEU A 313 24.18 -2.11 -22.40
N GLU A 314 24.00 -0.92 -23.01
CA GLU A 314 25.08 -0.22 -23.74
C GLU A 314 26.18 0.31 -22.82
N LYS A 315 25.84 0.72 -21.58
CA LYS A 315 26.81 1.28 -20.62
C LYS A 315 27.44 0.24 -19.71
N LEU A 316 26.86 -0.95 -19.63
CA LEU A 316 27.35 -2.03 -18.77
C LEU A 316 28.82 -2.44 -19.06
N PRO A 317 29.27 -2.60 -20.33
CA PRO A 317 30.63 -3.05 -20.63
C PRO A 317 31.73 -2.16 -20.02
N ALA A 318 31.53 -0.84 -20.04
CA ALA A 318 32.49 0.09 -19.43
C ALA A 318 32.60 -0.07 -17.91
N VAL A 319 31.56 -0.59 -17.26
CA VAL A 319 31.54 -0.86 -15.82
C VAL A 319 32.11 -2.25 -15.53
N THR A 320 31.76 -3.26 -16.31
CA THR A 320 32.28 -4.63 -16.17
C THR A 320 33.79 -4.67 -16.41
N ASP A 321 34.33 -3.88 -17.34
CA ASP A 321 35.78 -3.70 -17.55
C ASP A 321 36.48 -3.18 -16.29
N LYS A 322 35.93 -2.14 -15.65
CA LYS A 322 36.44 -1.62 -14.39
C LYS A 322 36.39 -2.68 -13.28
N ILE A 323 35.32 -3.48 -13.25
CA ILE A 323 35.16 -4.56 -12.26
C ILE A 323 36.22 -5.62 -12.49
N ALA A 324 36.40 -6.08 -13.73
CA ALA A 324 37.40 -7.07 -14.10
C ALA A 324 38.82 -6.65 -13.68
N ALA A 325 39.17 -5.38 -13.89
CA ALA A 325 40.47 -4.82 -13.52
C ALA A 325 40.75 -4.88 -12.01
N VAL A 326 39.70 -4.78 -11.18
CA VAL A 326 39.85 -4.74 -9.72
C VAL A 326 39.66 -6.12 -9.09
N THR A 327 38.84 -6.99 -9.68
CA THR A 327 38.53 -8.32 -9.13
C THR A 327 39.35 -9.46 -9.75
N ASP A 328 40.12 -9.20 -10.81
CA ASP A 328 40.81 -10.22 -11.62
C ASP A 328 39.86 -11.29 -12.19
N LYS A 329 38.62 -10.90 -12.51
CA LYS A 329 37.55 -11.80 -13.03
C LYS A 329 37.14 -11.46 -14.46
N ALA A 330 38.11 -11.34 -15.37
CA ALA A 330 37.87 -10.99 -16.77
C ALA A 330 36.88 -11.95 -17.47
N GLU A 331 36.98 -13.27 -17.25
CA GLU A 331 36.05 -14.24 -17.83
C GLU A 331 34.59 -13.97 -17.42
N LEU A 332 34.35 -13.58 -16.17
CA LEU A 332 33.00 -13.30 -15.67
C LEU A 332 32.44 -11.99 -16.24
N ALA A 333 33.30 -10.98 -16.42
CA ALA A 333 32.93 -9.75 -17.11
C ALA A 333 32.56 -10.01 -18.57
N ASN A 334 33.37 -10.78 -19.30
CA ASN A 334 33.08 -11.17 -20.68
C ASN A 334 31.73 -11.90 -20.81
N LEU A 335 31.43 -12.84 -19.91
CA LEU A 335 30.14 -13.53 -19.89
C LEU A 335 28.96 -12.58 -19.62
N ALA A 336 29.15 -11.57 -18.76
CA ALA A 336 28.14 -10.55 -18.52
C ALA A 336 27.91 -9.69 -19.77
N ASP A 337 28.99 -9.31 -20.46
CA ASP A 337 28.93 -8.49 -21.68
C ASP A 337 28.31 -9.24 -22.85
N GLU A 338 28.64 -10.52 -23.03
CA GLU A 338 28.00 -11.40 -24.02
C GLU A 338 26.49 -11.54 -23.75
N ALA A 339 26.10 -11.75 -22.48
CA ALA A 339 24.70 -11.83 -22.10
C ALA A 339 23.97 -10.48 -22.30
N ALA A 340 24.65 -9.36 -22.05
CA ALA A 340 24.10 -8.03 -22.30
C ALA A 340 23.92 -7.75 -23.79
N ALA A 341 24.88 -8.15 -24.62
CA ALA A 341 24.79 -8.03 -26.07
C ALA A 341 23.64 -8.88 -26.64
N ALA A 342 23.48 -10.12 -26.19
CA ALA A 342 22.38 -10.99 -26.59
C ALA A 342 21.01 -10.42 -26.20
N LEU A 343 20.89 -9.85 -24.99
CA LEU A 343 19.66 -9.18 -24.57
C LEU A 343 19.41 -7.91 -25.39
N LEU A 344 20.45 -7.12 -25.69
CA LEU A 344 20.33 -5.90 -26.49
C LEU A 344 19.88 -6.20 -27.92
N GLU A 345 20.42 -7.25 -28.55
CA GLU A 345 19.96 -7.73 -29.87
C GLU A 345 18.47 -8.08 -29.84
N SER A 346 18.05 -8.83 -28.82
CA SER A 346 16.64 -9.18 -28.64
C SER A 346 15.74 -7.94 -28.43
N LEU A 347 16.19 -6.94 -27.67
CA LEU A 347 15.46 -5.68 -27.47
C LEU A 347 15.38 -4.82 -28.74
N HIS A 348 16.37 -4.88 -29.63
CA HIS A 348 16.29 -4.24 -30.95
C HIS A 348 15.27 -4.94 -31.86
N GLU A 349 15.17 -6.28 -31.80
CA GLU A 349 14.10 -7.01 -32.49
C GLU A 349 12.71 -6.59 -31.97
N TRP A 350 12.56 -6.42 -30.66
CA TRP A 350 11.33 -5.87 -30.07
C TRP A 350 10.96 -4.50 -30.63
N GLN A 351 11.92 -3.61 -30.85
CA GLN A 351 11.65 -2.28 -31.37
C GLN A 351 10.89 -2.33 -32.71
N PHE A 352 11.22 -3.28 -33.58
CA PHE A 352 10.53 -3.49 -34.84
C PHE A 352 9.05 -3.86 -34.60
N HIS A 353 8.78 -4.84 -33.75
CA HIS A 353 7.42 -5.28 -33.41
C HIS A 353 6.60 -4.16 -32.75
N LEU A 354 7.20 -3.45 -31.78
CA LEU A 354 6.55 -2.37 -31.05
C LEU A 354 6.16 -1.20 -31.97
N SER A 355 7.03 -0.86 -32.92
CA SER A 355 6.76 0.23 -33.88
C SER A 355 5.62 -0.10 -34.85
N GLY A 356 5.42 -1.38 -35.15
CA GLY A 356 4.37 -1.88 -36.04
C GLY A 356 3.01 -2.07 -35.38
N GLU A 357 2.94 -2.14 -34.05
CA GLU A 357 1.74 -2.50 -33.30
C GLU A 357 0.68 -1.38 -33.31
N PRO A 358 -0.52 -1.60 -33.89
CA PRO A 358 -1.57 -0.59 -33.94
C PRO A 358 -2.03 -0.10 -32.57
N GLU A 359 -2.06 -0.96 -31.54
CA GLU A 359 -2.49 -0.59 -30.18
C GLU A 359 -1.51 0.35 -29.46
N LEU A 360 -0.26 0.43 -29.92
CA LEU A 360 0.80 1.29 -29.37
C LEU A 360 1.02 2.58 -30.16
N ARG A 361 0.15 2.88 -31.13
CA ARG A 361 0.19 4.16 -31.86
C ARG A 361 -0.02 5.32 -30.89
N PRO A 362 0.74 6.43 -31.01
CA PRO A 362 0.63 7.53 -30.07
C PRO A 362 -0.78 8.13 -30.10
N SER A 363 -1.35 8.33 -28.92
CA SER A 363 -2.61 9.07 -28.72
C SER A 363 -2.31 10.42 -28.06
N GLU A 364 -3.16 11.42 -28.32
CA GLU A 364 -3.03 12.75 -27.70
C GLU A 364 -3.62 12.80 -26.29
N ASN A 365 -4.60 11.94 -26.00
CA ASN A 365 -5.44 12.09 -24.80
C ASN A 365 -5.24 11.00 -23.75
N ASN A 366 -4.79 9.80 -24.15
CA ASN A 366 -4.66 8.64 -23.27
C ASN A 366 -3.35 7.90 -23.55
N GLU A 367 -2.84 7.20 -22.55
CA GLU A 367 -1.75 6.24 -22.74
C GLU A 367 -2.19 5.13 -23.70
N SER A 368 -1.29 4.77 -24.62
CA SER A 368 -1.53 3.65 -25.53
C SER A 368 -1.15 2.36 -24.81
N VAL A 369 -2.04 1.38 -24.83
CA VAL A 369 -1.91 0.13 -24.06
C VAL A 369 -2.21 -1.03 -24.98
N TRP A 370 -1.22 -1.91 -25.14
CA TRP A 370 -1.39 -3.20 -25.80
C TRP A 370 -1.52 -4.31 -24.77
N LEU A 371 -2.75 -4.79 -24.56
CA LEU A 371 -3.06 -5.84 -23.58
C LEU A 371 -3.08 -7.22 -24.25
N TRP A 372 -2.18 -8.10 -23.81
CA TRP A 372 -2.21 -9.50 -24.23
C TRP A 372 -3.40 -10.22 -23.60
N GLN A 373 -4.40 -10.52 -24.43
CA GLN A 373 -5.68 -11.05 -23.98
C GLN A 373 -5.51 -12.36 -23.22
N ASP A 374 -6.19 -12.47 -22.08
CA ASP A 374 -6.17 -13.65 -21.21
C ASP A 374 -4.75 -14.06 -20.75
N GLY A 375 -3.78 -13.13 -20.78
CA GLY A 375 -2.39 -13.38 -20.41
C GLY A 375 -1.60 -14.22 -21.43
N ARG A 376 -2.17 -14.45 -22.62
CA ARG A 376 -1.59 -15.30 -23.65
C ARG A 376 -0.56 -14.54 -24.47
N ILE A 377 0.63 -15.11 -24.59
CA ILE A 377 1.69 -14.56 -25.43
C ILE A 377 1.24 -14.68 -26.90
N PRO A 378 1.30 -13.60 -27.70
CA PRO A 378 1.02 -13.69 -29.14
C PRO A 378 1.92 -14.74 -29.80
N GLU A 379 1.36 -15.61 -30.64
CA GLU A 379 2.11 -16.74 -31.25
C GLU A 379 3.36 -16.28 -32.00
N SER A 380 3.26 -15.15 -32.72
CA SER A 380 4.37 -14.54 -33.45
C SER A 380 5.51 -14.05 -32.55
N LEU A 381 5.25 -13.84 -31.26
CA LEU A 381 6.21 -13.34 -30.28
C LEU A 381 6.69 -14.41 -29.30
N ALA A 382 6.13 -15.62 -29.33
CA ALA A 382 6.43 -16.66 -28.35
C ALA A 382 7.94 -16.98 -28.26
N LEU A 383 8.61 -17.11 -29.41
CA LEU A 383 10.06 -17.33 -29.47
C LEU A 383 10.84 -16.12 -28.97
N LEU A 384 10.45 -14.91 -29.37
CA LEU A 384 11.11 -13.67 -28.97
C LEU A 384 11.02 -13.47 -27.45
N VAL A 385 9.84 -13.67 -26.84
CA VAL A 385 9.65 -13.61 -25.38
C VAL A 385 10.54 -14.63 -24.66
N ALA A 386 10.59 -15.87 -25.15
CA ALA A 386 11.42 -16.92 -24.55
C ALA A 386 12.93 -16.61 -24.64
N ASN A 387 13.38 -16.09 -25.79
CA ASN A 387 14.77 -15.67 -26.00
C ASN A 387 15.13 -14.49 -25.10
N THR A 388 14.26 -13.47 -25.03
CA THR A 388 14.47 -12.28 -24.19
C THR A 388 14.57 -12.66 -22.72
N ALA A 389 13.66 -13.51 -22.22
CA ALA A 389 13.68 -13.99 -20.84
C ALA A 389 14.91 -14.84 -20.52
N THR A 390 15.41 -15.61 -21.47
CA THR A 390 16.63 -16.41 -21.30
C THR A 390 17.87 -15.52 -21.23
N ALA A 391 17.98 -14.53 -22.13
CA ALA A 391 19.07 -13.56 -22.12
C ALA A 391 19.06 -12.71 -20.84
N ALA A 392 17.89 -12.24 -20.41
CA ALA A 392 17.74 -11.46 -19.18
C ALA A 392 18.14 -12.26 -17.92
N ARG A 393 17.71 -13.53 -17.80
CA ARG A 393 18.14 -14.42 -16.70
C ARG A 393 19.65 -14.67 -16.71
N SER A 394 20.22 -14.87 -17.90
CA SER A 394 21.67 -15.07 -18.06
C SER A 394 22.44 -13.85 -17.56
N LEU A 395 22.05 -12.66 -18.01
CA LEU A 395 22.66 -11.40 -17.57
C LEU A 395 22.53 -11.19 -16.06
N TYR A 396 21.33 -11.44 -15.50
CA TYR A 396 21.11 -11.32 -14.06
C TYR A 396 22.02 -12.26 -13.24
N LYS A 397 22.19 -13.50 -13.69
CA LYS A 397 23.12 -14.46 -13.08
C LYS A 397 24.56 -13.94 -13.09
N HIS A 398 25.05 -13.47 -14.25
CA HIS A 398 26.42 -12.98 -14.36
C HIS A 398 26.65 -11.67 -13.58
N ALA A 399 25.67 -10.77 -13.57
CA ALA A 399 25.73 -9.54 -12.77
C ALA A 399 25.79 -9.81 -11.27
N ASN A 400 25.07 -10.83 -10.77
CA ASN A 400 25.21 -11.27 -9.37
C ASN A 400 26.59 -11.87 -9.09
N GLY A 401 27.14 -12.66 -10.02
CA GLY A 401 28.51 -13.14 -9.90
C GLY A 401 29.54 -12.01 -9.80
N LEU A 402 29.41 -10.96 -10.62
CA LEU A 402 30.29 -9.78 -10.56
C LEU A 402 30.18 -9.04 -9.23
N ASN A 403 28.97 -8.94 -8.68
CA ASN A 403 28.75 -8.36 -7.37
C ASN A 403 29.44 -9.16 -6.26
N ASP A 404 29.35 -10.49 -6.31
CA ASP A 404 30.01 -11.36 -5.34
C ASP A 404 31.54 -11.26 -5.47
N ALA A 405 32.06 -11.10 -6.70
CA ALA A 405 33.47 -10.85 -6.95
C ALA A 405 33.93 -9.49 -6.38
N LEU A 406 33.15 -8.42 -6.53
CA LEU A 406 33.44 -7.13 -5.91
C LEU A 406 33.44 -7.22 -4.39
N ALA A 407 32.46 -7.92 -3.80
CA ALA A 407 32.40 -8.14 -2.36
C ALA A 407 33.59 -8.97 -1.84
N ALA A 408 34.08 -9.93 -2.61
CA ALA A 408 35.30 -10.67 -2.31
C ALA A 408 36.54 -9.77 -2.40
N ALA A 409 36.72 -9.05 -3.52
CA ALA A 409 37.84 -8.13 -3.71
C ALA A 409 37.91 -7.06 -2.61
N ARG A 410 36.76 -6.56 -2.13
CA ARG A 410 36.72 -5.59 -1.03
C ARG A 410 37.29 -6.14 0.28
N ARG A 411 37.18 -7.44 0.53
CA ARG A 411 37.74 -8.13 1.71
C ARG A 411 39.23 -8.38 1.55
N ASP A 412 39.68 -8.69 0.34
CA ASP A 412 41.04 -9.16 0.07
C ASP A 412 42.02 -8.01 -0.28
N LYS A 413 41.53 -6.92 -0.88
CA LYS A 413 42.33 -5.78 -1.40
C LYS A 413 42.00 -4.47 -0.66
N ASP A 414 42.35 -4.38 0.63
CA ASP A 414 41.97 -3.23 1.46
C ASP A 414 42.58 -1.88 0.99
N GLN A 415 43.74 -1.92 0.31
CA GLN A 415 44.38 -0.72 -0.26
C GLN A 415 43.54 -0.06 -1.38
N ASP A 416 42.73 -0.85 -2.10
CA ASP A 416 41.85 -0.37 -3.18
C ASP A 416 40.40 -0.16 -2.68
N GLY A 417 40.17 -0.25 -1.37
CA GLY A 417 38.83 -0.29 -0.78
C GLY A 417 37.90 0.84 -1.22
N VAL A 418 38.41 2.09 -1.26
CA VAL A 418 37.62 3.26 -1.68
C VAL A 418 37.20 3.18 -3.15
N GLN A 419 38.08 2.68 -4.02
CA GLN A 419 37.78 2.49 -5.44
C GLN A 419 36.73 1.39 -5.64
N ILE A 420 36.88 0.26 -4.94
CA ILE A 420 35.94 -0.86 -4.97
C ILE A 420 34.56 -0.42 -4.46
N ASP A 421 34.51 0.38 -3.40
CA ASP A 421 33.28 0.87 -2.80
C ASP A 421 32.52 1.81 -3.76
N ARG A 422 33.24 2.69 -4.47
CA ARG A 422 32.66 3.55 -5.52
C ARG A 422 32.12 2.72 -6.67
N LEU A 423 32.91 1.76 -7.15
CA LEU A 423 32.52 0.91 -8.27
C LEU A 423 31.32 0.01 -7.92
N SER A 424 31.26 -0.49 -6.68
CA SER A 424 30.12 -1.26 -6.18
C SER A 424 28.85 -0.41 -6.12
N SER A 425 28.97 0.87 -5.76
CA SER A 425 27.84 1.82 -5.79
C SER A 425 27.38 2.14 -7.21
N GLU A 426 28.32 2.37 -8.14
CA GLU A 426 28.05 2.58 -9.58
C GLU A 426 27.36 1.35 -10.20
N PHE A 427 27.91 0.16 -9.97
CA PHE A 427 27.38 -1.10 -10.48
C PHE A 427 26.01 -1.45 -9.88
N GLY A 428 25.73 -1.03 -8.64
CA GLY A 428 24.43 -1.21 -7.99
C GLY A 428 23.26 -0.67 -8.82
N ILE A 429 23.45 0.45 -9.53
CA ILE A 429 22.43 1.04 -10.42
C ILE A 429 22.09 0.10 -11.57
N PHE A 430 23.11 -0.53 -12.17
CA PHE A 430 22.92 -1.50 -13.25
C PHE A 430 22.26 -2.77 -12.73
N ARG A 431 22.69 -3.28 -11.57
CA ARG A 431 22.10 -4.47 -10.96
C ARG A 431 20.62 -4.32 -10.68
N ALA A 432 20.19 -3.19 -10.11
CA ALA A 432 18.78 -2.92 -9.85
C ALA A 432 17.94 -2.99 -11.14
N ARG A 433 18.45 -2.41 -12.23
CA ARG A 433 17.80 -2.44 -13.56
C ARG A 433 17.79 -3.85 -14.15
N ILE A 434 18.90 -4.57 -14.10
CA ILE A 434 19.01 -5.95 -14.61
C ILE A 434 18.04 -6.88 -13.88
N GLU A 435 17.91 -6.74 -12.56
CA GLU A 435 16.94 -7.50 -11.78
C GLU A 435 15.50 -7.20 -12.20
N GLN A 436 15.14 -5.92 -12.37
CA GLN A 436 13.81 -5.52 -12.86
C GLN A 436 13.51 -6.07 -14.26
N ILE A 437 14.48 -6.01 -15.17
CA ILE A 437 14.35 -6.56 -16.52
C ILE A 437 14.13 -8.08 -16.44
N SER A 438 14.99 -8.82 -15.71
CA SER A 438 14.84 -10.27 -15.55
C SER A 438 13.49 -10.65 -14.94
N ALA A 439 13.09 -10.00 -13.85
CA ALA A 439 11.81 -10.29 -13.19
C ALA A 439 10.60 -10.05 -14.11
N THR A 440 10.64 -8.98 -14.91
CA THR A 440 9.57 -8.67 -15.86
C THR A 440 9.49 -9.72 -16.97
N TRP A 441 10.63 -10.10 -17.56
CA TRP A 441 10.64 -11.10 -18.64
C TRP A 441 10.33 -12.51 -18.14
N ASP A 442 10.72 -12.87 -16.91
CA ASP A 442 10.33 -14.13 -16.28
C ASP A 442 8.80 -14.22 -16.13
N LEU A 443 8.15 -13.15 -15.67
CA LEU A 443 6.68 -13.09 -15.59
C LEU A 443 6.02 -13.05 -16.98
N LEU A 444 6.57 -12.32 -17.96
CA LEU A 444 6.04 -12.30 -19.33
C LEU A 444 6.12 -13.68 -20.00
N ALA A 445 7.20 -14.42 -19.78
CA ALA A 445 7.41 -15.76 -20.32
C ALA A 445 6.63 -16.85 -19.57
N THR A 446 6.16 -16.58 -18.35
CA THR A 446 5.41 -17.55 -17.55
C THR A 446 4.07 -17.88 -18.19
N VAL A 447 3.82 -19.17 -18.43
CA VAL A 447 2.52 -19.69 -18.90
C VAL A 447 1.94 -20.56 -17.77
N PRO A 448 0.91 -20.07 -17.05
CA PRO A 448 0.24 -20.86 -16.01
C PRO A 448 -0.35 -22.16 -16.56
N ALA A 449 -0.51 -23.17 -15.69
CA ALA A 449 -1.13 -24.44 -16.10
C ALA A 449 -2.60 -24.24 -16.49
N GLU A 450 -3.15 -25.19 -17.25
CA GLU A 450 -4.55 -25.11 -17.66
C GLU A 450 -5.49 -25.04 -16.44
N GLY A 451 -6.36 -24.03 -16.42
CA GLY A 451 -7.28 -23.81 -15.31
C GLY A 451 -6.72 -22.99 -14.14
N GLU A 452 -5.44 -22.61 -14.15
CA GLU A 452 -4.86 -21.67 -13.17
C GLU A 452 -5.07 -20.20 -13.57
N GLU A 453 -4.96 -19.31 -12.59
CA GLU A 453 -5.15 -17.87 -12.81
C GLU A 453 -4.11 -17.32 -13.80
N PRO A 454 -4.53 -16.60 -14.87
CA PRO A 454 -3.59 -16.01 -15.80
C PRO A 454 -2.82 -14.84 -15.18
N LEU A 455 -1.64 -14.55 -15.74
CA LEU A 455 -0.94 -13.29 -15.47
C LEU A 455 -1.47 -12.21 -16.43
N ALA A 456 -1.70 -11.00 -15.93
CA ALA A 456 -1.90 -9.84 -16.79
C ALA A 456 -0.56 -9.43 -17.39
N LYS A 457 -0.51 -9.31 -18.72
CA LYS A 457 0.69 -8.96 -19.49
C LYS A 457 0.32 -7.87 -20.48
N TRP A 458 1.04 -6.77 -20.47
CA TRP A 458 0.74 -5.67 -21.37
C TRP A 458 1.98 -4.79 -21.61
N ILE A 459 1.89 -3.99 -22.66
CA ILE A 459 2.91 -3.01 -23.00
C ILE A 459 2.23 -1.65 -23.06
N THR A 460 2.85 -0.63 -22.49
CA THR A 460 2.35 0.75 -22.57
C THR A 460 3.34 1.68 -23.25
N ARG A 461 2.80 2.75 -23.81
CA ARG A 461 3.54 3.92 -24.29
C ARG A 461 2.99 5.13 -23.55
N ARG A 462 3.83 5.73 -22.70
CA ARG A 462 3.40 6.83 -21.81
C ARG A 462 3.13 8.11 -22.61
N LEU A 463 2.27 8.97 -22.08
CA LEU A 463 1.96 10.27 -22.67
C LEU A 463 3.16 11.24 -22.62
N ASP A 464 3.90 11.22 -21.51
CA ASP A 464 4.99 12.15 -21.21
C ASP A 464 6.27 11.83 -22.00
N ASP A 465 6.52 10.54 -22.29
CA ASP A 465 7.62 10.09 -23.14
C ASP A 465 7.07 9.17 -24.23
N LYS A 466 6.69 9.81 -25.34
CA LYS A 466 6.16 9.10 -26.51
C LYS A 466 7.23 8.25 -27.21
N ASN A 467 8.50 8.27 -26.82
CA ASN A 467 9.52 7.44 -27.47
C ASN A 467 9.90 6.20 -26.65
N ASP A 468 9.31 6.01 -25.47
CA ASP A 468 9.60 4.88 -24.61
C ASP A 468 8.43 3.89 -24.54
N TYR A 469 8.78 2.61 -24.40
CA TYR A 469 7.85 1.52 -24.19
C TYR A 469 8.09 0.89 -22.82
N PHE A 470 7.02 0.61 -22.10
CA PHE A 470 7.08 -0.06 -20.81
C PHE A 470 6.48 -1.45 -20.94
N PHE A 471 7.25 -2.46 -20.56
CA PHE A 471 6.80 -3.84 -20.47
C PHE A 471 6.28 -4.09 -19.06
N HIS A 472 5.13 -4.75 -18.94
CA HIS A 472 4.47 -5.00 -17.68
C HIS A 472 3.98 -6.45 -17.58
N ALA A 473 4.18 -7.04 -16.41
CA ALA A 473 3.54 -8.29 -16.05
C ALA A 473 3.15 -8.30 -14.57
N SER A 474 1.96 -8.82 -14.27
CA SER A 474 1.44 -8.89 -12.90
C SER A 474 0.50 -10.08 -12.73
N PRO A 475 0.52 -10.74 -11.56
CA PRO A 475 -0.59 -11.57 -11.13
C PRO A 475 -1.91 -10.78 -11.12
N ILE A 476 -3.04 -11.48 -11.32
CA ILE A 476 -4.38 -10.89 -11.18
C ILE A 476 -4.93 -10.96 -9.75
N SER A 477 -4.24 -11.68 -8.87
CA SER A 477 -4.59 -11.92 -7.47
C SER A 477 -3.32 -12.15 -6.66
N SER A 478 -3.34 -11.71 -5.40
CA SER A 478 -2.30 -11.99 -4.41
C SER A 478 -2.73 -13.06 -3.39
N ALA A 479 -3.93 -13.62 -3.55
CA ALA A 479 -4.56 -14.52 -2.58
C ALA A 479 -3.69 -15.76 -2.28
N SER A 480 -3.26 -16.49 -3.33
CA SER A 480 -2.45 -17.72 -3.18
C SER A 480 -1.14 -17.43 -2.45
N TYR A 481 -0.50 -16.32 -2.83
CA TYR A 481 0.76 -15.90 -2.24
C TYR A 481 0.59 -15.57 -0.75
N LEU A 482 -0.38 -14.73 -0.39
CA LEU A 482 -0.66 -14.39 1.01
C LEU A 482 -1.00 -15.62 1.86
N ALA A 483 -1.80 -16.55 1.32
CA ALA A 483 -2.14 -17.79 2.01
C ALA A 483 -0.91 -18.65 2.32
N ASN A 484 0.00 -18.81 1.36
CA ASN A 484 1.17 -19.69 1.51
C ASN A 484 2.31 -19.05 2.29
N HIS A 485 2.60 -17.77 2.04
CA HIS A 485 3.80 -17.11 2.56
C HIS A 485 3.56 -16.29 3.84
N LEU A 486 2.31 -15.90 4.12
CA LEU A 486 1.97 -15.16 5.33
C LEU A 486 1.02 -15.96 6.24
N TRP A 487 -0.20 -16.27 5.81
CA TRP A 487 -1.23 -16.81 6.72
C TRP A 487 -0.92 -18.19 7.29
N ARG A 488 -0.38 -19.10 6.47
CA ARG A 488 0.03 -20.43 6.94
C ARG A 488 1.29 -20.43 7.81
N ARG A 489 2.05 -19.33 7.81
CA ARG A 489 3.35 -19.21 8.50
C ARG A 489 3.31 -18.28 9.71
N ALA A 490 2.41 -17.31 9.75
CA ALA A 490 2.21 -16.36 10.84
C ALA A 490 1.69 -17.05 12.11
N ALA A 491 2.30 -16.80 13.27
CA ALA A 491 1.85 -17.39 14.55
C ALA A 491 0.37 -17.09 14.83
N GLY A 492 -0.09 -15.93 14.37
CA GLY A 492 -1.49 -15.50 14.35
C GLY A 492 -1.61 -14.17 13.61
N ALA A 493 -2.82 -13.86 13.13
CA ALA A 493 -3.07 -12.62 12.40
C ALA A 493 -4.44 -12.02 12.73
N LEU A 494 -4.48 -10.71 12.87
CA LEU A 494 -5.70 -9.91 12.91
C LEU A 494 -5.73 -9.05 11.64
N LEU A 495 -6.85 -9.09 10.91
CA LEU A 495 -7.16 -8.13 9.88
C LEU A 495 -8.29 -7.25 10.39
N THR A 496 -8.10 -5.94 10.43
CA THR A 496 -9.13 -5.00 10.89
C THR A 496 -9.19 -3.74 10.03
N SER A 497 -10.38 -3.16 9.92
CA SER A 497 -10.65 -1.87 9.30
C SER A 497 -12.05 -1.40 9.74
N ALA A 498 -12.38 -0.14 9.47
CA ALA A 498 -13.75 0.37 9.60
C ALA A 498 -14.71 -0.30 8.61
N THR A 499 -14.21 -0.77 7.46
CA THR A 499 -15.02 -1.35 6.38
C THR A 499 -14.29 -2.54 5.76
N LEU A 500 -14.69 -3.75 6.11
CA LEU A 500 -14.21 -5.02 5.55
C LEU A 500 -15.33 -5.83 4.91
N GLN A 501 -16.57 -5.69 5.40
CA GLN A 501 -17.72 -6.32 4.82
C GLN A 501 -18.09 -5.65 3.50
N SER A 502 -18.45 -6.49 2.54
CA SER A 502 -19.12 -6.08 1.32
C SER A 502 -20.45 -6.80 1.26
N LEU A 503 -21.53 -6.09 0.97
CA LEU A 503 -22.87 -6.69 0.89
C LEU A 503 -23.24 -7.51 2.16
N GLY A 504 -22.79 -7.05 3.34
CA GLY A 504 -23.06 -7.66 4.65
C GLY A 504 -22.29 -8.96 4.96
N ASN A 505 -21.25 -9.30 4.20
CA ASN A 505 -20.41 -10.48 4.43
C ASN A 505 -18.92 -10.20 4.15
N PHE A 506 -18.04 -11.12 4.58
CA PHE A 506 -16.58 -10.98 4.44
C PHE A 506 -16.01 -11.68 3.19
N ASP A 507 -16.85 -12.33 2.36
CA ASP A 507 -16.38 -13.26 1.33
C ASP A 507 -15.47 -12.59 0.30
N HIS A 508 -15.74 -11.32 -0.05
CA HIS A 508 -14.92 -10.57 -0.99
C HIS A 508 -13.48 -10.42 -0.49
N LEU A 509 -13.29 -9.98 0.76
CA LEU A 509 -11.97 -9.84 1.38
C LEU A 509 -11.31 -11.21 1.56
N LEU A 510 -12.04 -12.22 2.02
CA LEU A 510 -11.49 -13.57 2.24
C LEU A 510 -10.98 -14.19 0.94
N ARG A 511 -11.66 -13.97 -0.20
CA ARG A 511 -11.19 -14.40 -1.52
C ARG A 511 -9.95 -13.63 -1.95
N GLN A 512 -9.94 -12.31 -1.81
CA GLN A 512 -8.81 -11.45 -2.21
C GLN A 512 -7.54 -11.71 -1.40
N THR A 513 -7.68 -12.08 -0.13
CA THR A 513 -6.54 -12.35 0.78
C THR A 513 -6.14 -13.82 0.83
N GLY A 514 -6.90 -14.73 0.23
CA GLY A 514 -6.66 -16.18 0.30
C GLY A 514 -7.13 -16.84 1.61
N LEU A 515 -7.67 -16.08 2.55
CA LEU A 515 -8.26 -16.61 3.79
C LEU A 515 -9.48 -17.51 3.54
N VAL A 516 -10.08 -17.47 2.34
CA VAL A 516 -11.14 -18.39 1.92
C VAL A 516 -10.70 -19.86 1.99
N TRP A 517 -9.41 -20.15 1.80
CA TRP A 517 -8.84 -21.50 1.92
C TRP A 517 -8.43 -21.89 3.34
N LEU A 518 -8.68 -21.02 4.31
CA LEU A 518 -8.40 -21.23 5.73
C LEU A 518 -9.74 -21.24 6.49
N PRO A 519 -10.43 -22.40 6.53
CA PRO A 519 -11.80 -22.52 7.02
C PRO A 519 -11.98 -22.24 8.52
N GLU A 520 -10.90 -22.23 9.30
CA GLU A 520 -10.94 -21.92 10.73
C GLU A 520 -10.78 -20.42 11.05
N THR A 521 -10.58 -19.59 10.02
CA THR A 521 -10.52 -18.12 10.16
C THR A 521 -11.81 -17.59 10.80
N THR A 522 -11.67 -16.81 11.87
CA THR A 522 -12.80 -16.19 12.58
C THR A 522 -13.18 -14.86 11.93
N THR A 523 -14.47 -14.62 11.72
CA THR A 523 -14.99 -13.36 11.19
C THR A 523 -15.94 -12.71 12.20
N LEU A 524 -15.77 -11.40 12.45
CA LEU A 524 -16.60 -10.64 13.37
C LEU A 524 -16.89 -9.24 12.83
N ALA A 525 -18.16 -8.87 12.74
CA ALA A 525 -18.58 -7.49 12.48
C ALA A 525 -19.11 -6.88 13.78
N LEU A 526 -18.45 -5.82 14.25
CA LEU A 526 -18.81 -5.15 15.49
C LEU A 526 -19.91 -4.11 15.23
N ASN A 527 -20.81 -3.96 16.21
CA ASN A 527 -21.83 -2.92 16.14
C ASN A 527 -21.19 -1.54 16.29
N SER A 528 -21.67 -0.59 15.48
CA SER A 528 -21.32 0.82 15.64
C SER A 528 -21.80 1.34 17.01
N PRO A 529 -21.01 2.19 17.69
CA PRO A 529 -21.47 2.84 18.92
C PRO A 529 -22.48 3.98 18.67
N PHE A 530 -22.67 4.41 17.41
CA PHE A 530 -23.47 5.57 17.04
C PHE A 530 -24.95 5.27 16.84
N ASN A 531 -25.79 6.26 17.11
CA ASN A 531 -27.25 6.18 16.92
C ASN A 531 -27.66 6.84 15.60
N PHE A 532 -27.39 6.14 14.49
CA PHE A 532 -27.63 6.65 13.14
C PHE A 532 -29.07 7.17 12.86
N PRO A 533 -30.16 6.51 13.32
CA PRO A 533 -31.51 7.04 13.13
C PRO A 533 -31.75 8.42 13.73
N SER A 534 -31.05 8.75 14.82
CA SER A 534 -31.16 10.06 15.50
C SER A 534 -30.15 11.09 14.99
N GLN A 535 -29.00 10.64 14.52
CA GLN A 535 -27.89 11.50 14.11
C GLN A 535 -27.98 11.89 12.64
N GLY A 536 -28.55 11.05 11.76
CA GLY A 536 -28.52 11.37 10.34
C GLY A 536 -29.68 10.88 9.50
N GLU A 537 -29.79 11.53 8.35
CA GLU A 537 -30.81 11.29 7.34
C GLU A 537 -30.18 10.77 6.05
N LEU A 538 -30.89 9.86 5.38
CA LEU A 538 -30.59 9.44 4.02
C LEU A 538 -31.66 9.98 3.09
N TYR A 539 -31.26 10.83 2.15
CA TYR A 539 -32.11 11.39 1.12
C TYR A 539 -31.73 10.84 -0.26
N ILE A 540 -32.72 10.37 -1.02
CA ILE A 540 -32.55 9.91 -2.39
C ILE A 540 -33.53 10.70 -3.26
N PRO A 541 -33.11 11.81 -3.88
CA PRO A 541 -34.00 12.61 -4.70
C PRO A 541 -34.51 11.84 -5.92
N ALA A 542 -35.68 12.22 -6.42
CA ALA A 542 -36.25 11.67 -7.65
C ALA A 542 -35.52 12.19 -8.90
N VAL A 543 -34.23 11.84 -9.04
CA VAL A 543 -33.41 12.19 -10.20
C VAL A 543 -33.87 11.36 -11.40
N ALA A 544 -34.53 11.99 -12.38
CA ALA A 544 -35.02 11.31 -13.57
C ALA A 544 -33.87 10.77 -14.46
N ALA A 545 -32.77 11.51 -14.56
CA ALA A 545 -31.63 11.15 -15.40
C ALA A 545 -30.86 9.96 -14.85
N SER A 546 -30.70 8.91 -15.66
CA SER A 546 -29.86 7.76 -15.30
C SER A 546 -28.39 8.10 -15.50
N PRO A 547 -27.47 7.69 -14.61
CA PRO A 547 -26.02 7.86 -14.82
C PRO A 547 -25.43 7.06 -16.00
N LYS A 548 -26.25 6.28 -16.71
CA LYS A 548 -25.94 5.70 -18.02
C LYS A 548 -25.89 6.76 -19.12
N ASP A 549 -26.69 7.82 -19.00
CA ASP A 549 -26.58 9.03 -19.80
C ASP A 549 -25.76 10.06 -19.02
N ALA A 550 -24.45 10.11 -19.31
CA ALA A 550 -23.52 10.96 -18.59
C ALA A 550 -23.85 12.45 -18.72
N ALA A 551 -24.35 12.90 -19.87
CA ALA A 551 -24.63 14.31 -20.12
C ALA A 551 -25.88 14.75 -19.33
N ALA A 552 -26.99 14.03 -19.47
CA ALA A 552 -28.23 14.31 -18.77
C ALA A 552 -28.06 14.21 -17.25
N HIS A 553 -27.32 13.21 -16.77
CA HIS A 553 -27.05 13.07 -15.34
C HIS A 553 -26.17 14.21 -14.79
N THR A 554 -25.15 14.64 -15.54
CA THR A 554 -24.28 15.76 -15.13
C THR A 554 -25.08 17.06 -15.04
N GLN A 555 -26.00 17.29 -15.98
CA GLN A 555 -26.93 18.41 -15.90
C GLN A 555 -27.84 18.30 -14.67
N ALA A 556 -28.45 17.14 -14.43
CA ALA A 556 -29.31 16.93 -13.27
C ALA A 556 -28.58 17.17 -11.94
N VAL A 557 -27.33 16.73 -11.80
CA VAL A 557 -26.50 17.01 -10.61
C VAL A 557 -26.31 18.51 -10.42
N ALA A 558 -25.94 19.26 -11.47
CA ALA A 558 -25.77 20.71 -11.41
C ALA A 558 -27.08 21.44 -11.04
N GLU A 559 -28.24 20.92 -11.44
CA GLU A 559 -29.56 21.47 -11.08
C GLU A 559 -29.99 21.14 -9.64
N TRP A 560 -29.52 20.01 -9.10
CA TRP A 560 -29.87 19.56 -7.74
C TRP A 560 -28.98 20.19 -6.67
N LEU A 561 -27.69 20.40 -6.91
CA LEU A 561 -26.78 20.92 -5.89
C LEU A 561 -27.24 22.26 -5.27
N PRO A 562 -27.67 23.28 -6.04
CA PRO A 562 -28.17 24.53 -5.46
C PRO A 562 -29.46 24.39 -4.63
N LYS A 563 -30.22 23.30 -4.84
CA LYS A 563 -31.43 23.00 -4.05
C LYS A 563 -31.10 22.29 -2.74
N LEU A 564 -29.90 21.71 -2.64
CA LEU A 564 -29.46 20.90 -1.51
C LEU A 564 -28.51 21.67 -0.58
N ILE A 565 -27.78 22.66 -1.11
CA ILE A 565 -26.74 23.39 -0.39
C ILE A 565 -27.28 24.79 -0.06
N ASN A 566 -27.34 25.10 1.24
CA ASN A 566 -27.70 26.43 1.72
C ASN A 566 -26.42 27.25 2.00
N PRO A 567 -26.11 28.32 1.24
CA PRO A 567 -24.92 29.13 1.45
C PRO A 567 -24.93 29.94 2.76
N GLU A 568 -26.10 30.08 3.40
CA GLU A 568 -26.25 30.85 4.64
C GLU A 568 -26.00 30.00 5.90
N GLU A 569 -26.04 28.67 5.78
CA GLU A 569 -25.76 27.77 6.89
C GLU A 569 -24.26 27.52 6.98
N ALA A 570 -23.65 27.84 8.12
CA ALA A 570 -22.22 27.69 8.39
C ALA A 570 -21.79 26.21 8.56
N ILE A 571 -22.02 25.41 7.53
CA ILE A 571 -21.75 23.97 7.52
C ILE A 571 -20.82 23.59 6.38
N GLY A 572 -20.08 22.51 6.59
CA GLY A 572 -19.26 21.86 5.58
C GLY A 572 -20.07 20.85 4.76
N THR A 573 -19.99 20.98 3.43
CA THR A 573 -20.57 20.03 2.46
C THR A 573 -19.47 19.33 1.67
N LEU A 574 -19.52 18.00 1.65
CA LEU A 574 -18.65 17.15 0.82
C LEU A 574 -19.43 16.58 -0.35
N VAL A 575 -19.03 16.89 -1.58
CA VAL A 575 -19.62 16.33 -2.81
C VAL A 575 -18.62 15.41 -3.49
N LEU A 576 -19.02 14.15 -3.68
CA LEU A 576 -18.17 13.08 -4.20
C LEU A 576 -18.60 12.67 -5.60
N PHE A 577 -17.63 12.64 -6.51
CA PHE A 577 -17.79 12.28 -7.91
C PHE A 577 -17.01 11.01 -8.27
N SER A 578 -17.54 10.19 -9.17
CA SER A 578 -16.80 9.03 -9.69
C SER A 578 -15.96 9.37 -10.94
N SER A 579 -16.01 10.63 -11.42
CA SER A 579 -15.31 11.07 -12.63
C SER A 579 -14.85 12.51 -12.48
N ARG A 580 -13.56 12.76 -12.78
CA ARG A 580 -12.97 14.11 -12.78
C ARG A 580 -13.64 15.03 -13.79
N LYS A 581 -13.98 14.50 -14.97
CA LYS A 581 -14.71 15.25 -16.00
C LYS A 581 -16.06 15.74 -15.47
N GLN A 582 -16.86 14.87 -14.86
CA GLN A 582 -18.15 15.27 -14.28
C GLN A 582 -17.99 16.29 -13.16
N MET A 583 -17.00 16.10 -12.28
CA MET A 583 -16.71 17.06 -11.19
C MET A 583 -16.41 18.46 -11.74
N GLN A 584 -15.54 18.55 -12.74
CA GLN A 584 -15.21 19.81 -13.40
C GLN A 584 -16.41 20.39 -14.14
N ASP A 585 -17.13 19.60 -14.93
CA ASP A 585 -18.31 20.05 -15.68
C ASP A 585 -19.40 20.61 -14.74
N VAL A 586 -19.61 20.00 -13.58
CA VAL A 586 -20.54 20.50 -12.56
C VAL A 586 -20.02 21.78 -11.91
N ALA A 587 -18.73 21.84 -11.56
CA ALA A 587 -18.13 23.03 -10.96
C ALA A 587 -18.31 24.29 -11.83
N HIS A 588 -18.13 24.17 -13.14
CA HIS A 588 -18.33 25.27 -14.10
C HIS A 588 -19.80 25.69 -14.27
N ARG A 589 -20.76 24.85 -13.86
CA ARG A 589 -22.21 25.10 -13.98
C ARG A 589 -22.86 25.54 -12.67
N LEU A 590 -22.09 25.61 -11.58
CA LEU A 590 -22.61 26.10 -10.31
C LEU A 590 -22.94 27.60 -10.41
N PRO A 591 -23.98 28.07 -9.69
CA PRO A 591 -24.33 29.48 -9.66
C PRO A 591 -23.24 30.30 -8.96
N GLU A 592 -23.13 31.58 -9.34
CA GLU A 592 -22.11 32.51 -8.80
C GLU A 592 -22.14 32.63 -7.27
N SER A 593 -23.28 32.39 -6.63
CA SER A 593 -23.42 32.42 -5.18
C SER A 593 -22.65 31.29 -4.46
N LEU A 594 -22.42 30.15 -5.12
CA LEU A 594 -21.72 29.00 -4.54
C LEU A 594 -20.24 28.93 -4.91
N LEU A 595 -19.81 29.62 -5.98
CA LEU A 595 -18.42 29.62 -6.43
C LEU A 595 -17.42 30.08 -5.37
N PRO A 596 -17.68 31.14 -4.57
CA PRO A 596 -16.75 31.58 -3.51
C PRO A 596 -16.58 30.56 -2.38
N LEU A 597 -17.50 29.61 -2.24
CA LEU A 597 -17.51 28.59 -1.19
C LEU A 597 -16.85 27.28 -1.63
N LEU A 598 -16.52 27.16 -2.91
CA LEU A 598 -16.13 25.91 -3.55
C LEU A 598 -14.61 25.69 -3.49
N LEU A 599 -14.22 24.52 -3.01
CA LEU A 599 -12.87 23.99 -3.11
C LEU A 599 -12.87 22.71 -3.94
N VAL A 600 -12.12 22.67 -5.04
CA VAL A 600 -12.07 21.52 -5.95
C VAL A 600 -10.76 20.75 -5.77
N GLN A 601 -10.86 19.43 -5.62
CA GLN A 601 -9.71 18.55 -5.58
C GLN A 601 -8.91 18.64 -6.89
N GLY A 602 -7.63 18.97 -6.76
CA GLY A 602 -6.70 19.13 -7.88
C GLY A 602 -6.09 20.53 -7.95
N ASP A 603 -6.81 21.54 -7.45
CA ASP A 603 -6.37 22.93 -7.49
C ASP A 603 -5.32 23.24 -6.41
N LEU A 604 -5.46 22.60 -5.25
CA LEU A 604 -4.58 22.76 -4.11
C LEU A 604 -4.16 21.40 -3.53
N PRO A 605 -3.00 21.31 -2.86
CA PRO A 605 -2.65 20.13 -2.09
C PRO A 605 -3.74 19.78 -1.07
N LYS A 606 -4.06 18.49 -0.91
CA LYS A 606 -5.14 18.00 -0.04
C LYS A 606 -5.10 18.60 1.37
N ALA A 607 -3.93 18.67 2.00
CA ALA A 607 -3.78 19.24 3.34
C ALA A 607 -4.19 20.72 3.42
N VAL A 608 -3.80 21.53 2.42
CA VAL A 608 -4.14 22.96 2.34
C VAL A 608 -5.63 23.14 2.10
N LEU A 609 -6.22 22.33 1.22
CA LEU A 609 -7.66 22.36 0.94
C LEU A 609 -8.48 22.09 2.22
N LEU A 610 -8.09 21.07 2.99
CA LEU A 610 -8.78 20.74 4.24
C LEU A 610 -8.62 21.82 5.31
N GLU A 611 -7.45 22.45 5.38
CA GLU A 611 -7.23 23.55 6.32
C GLU A 611 -8.07 24.77 5.99
N GLN A 612 -8.12 25.17 4.72
CA GLN A 612 -8.99 26.26 4.25
C GLN A 612 -10.46 25.98 4.54
N HIS A 613 -10.90 24.74 4.30
CA HIS A 613 -12.26 24.31 4.59
C HIS A 613 -12.60 24.43 6.08
N ARG A 614 -11.76 23.88 6.97
CA ARG A 614 -11.99 23.96 8.42
C ARG A 614 -12.01 25.40 8.91
N ARG A 615 -11.09 26.22 8.41
CA ARG A 615 -11.02 27.63 8.74
C ARG A 615 -12.29 28.38 8.33
N ALA A 616 -12.79 28.15 7.11
CA ALA A 616 -14.01 28.80 6.63
C ALA A 616 -15.23 28.47 7.51
N VAL A 617 -15.40 27.19 7.86
CA VAL A 617 -16.49 26.74 8.75
C VAL A 617 -16.34 27.30 10.17
N ALA A 618 -15.11 27.30 10.71
CA ALA A 618 -14.82 27.89 12.03
C ALA A 618 -15.07 29.41 12.07
N GLU A 619 -14.90 30.11 10.93
CA GLU A 619 -15.21 31.53 10.76
C GLU A 619 -16.71 31.79 10.47
N GLY A 620 -17.56 30.76 10.63
CA GLY A 620 -19.02 30.88 10.49
C GLY A 620 -19.50 30.97 9.04
N ARG A 621 -18.75 30.43 8.07
CA ARG A 621 -19.13 30.39 6.65
C ARG A 621 -19.40 28.98 6.17
N ALA A 622 -20.38 28.83 5.30
CA ALA A 622 -20.57 27.60 4.52
C ALA A 622 -19.31 27.32 3.70
N ASN A 623 -18.98 26.05 3.47
CA ASN A 623 -17.92 25.70 2.53
C ASN A 623 -18.15 24.34 1.89
N ILE A 624 -17.79 24.20 0.62
CA ILE A 624 -18.09 23.03 -0.20
C ILE A 624 -16.77 22.42 -0.69
N ILE A 625 -16.59 21.12 -0.52
CA ILE A 625 -15.49 20.38 -1.13
C ILE A 625 -16.04 19.51 -2.26
N PHE A 626 -15.50 19.68 -3.46
CA PHE A 626 -15.66 18.74 -4.57
C PHE A 626 -14.46 17.81 -4.61
N GLY A 627 -14.71 16.50 -4.46
CA GLY A 627 -13.68 15.48 -4.51
C GLY A 627 -14.11 14.28 -5.35
N LEU A 628 -13.13 13.51 -5.81
CA LEU A 628 -13.37 12.17 -6.35
C LEU A 628 -13.75 11.21 -5.22
N ASP A 629 -14.35 10.06 -5.54
CA ASP A 629 -14.67 9.01 -4.57
C ASP A 629 -13.47 8.61 -3.69
N SER A 630 -12.27 8.56 -4.27
CA SER A 630 -11.00 8.32 -3.58
C SER A 630 -10.58 9.43 -2.59
N PHE A 631 -11.14 10.63 -2.70
CA PHE A 631 -10.85 11.74 -1.79
C PHE A 631 -11.40 11.48 -0.38
N ALA A 632 -12.53 10.77 -0.29
CA ALA A 632 -13.21 10.46 0.97
C ALA A 632 -12.36 9.57 1.90
N GLU A 633 -11.41 8.83 1.35
CA GLU A 633 -10.51 7.99 2.13
C GLU A 633 -9.52 8.84 2.96
N GLY A 634 -9.33 8.47 4.22
CA GLY A 634 -8.44 9.19 5.15
C GLY A 634 -8.86 10.63 5.47
N LEU A 635 -10.11 11.01 5.19
CA LEU A 635 -10.64 12.35 5.47
C LEU A 635 -11.23 12.44 6.89
N ASP A 636 -10.80 13.42 7.68
CA ASP A 636 -11.33 13.69 9.03
C ASP A 636 -11.78 15.17 9.15
N LEU A 637 -13.08 15.39 9.33
CA LEU A 637 -13.76 16.70 9.28
C LEU A 637 -14.89 16.82 10.33
N PRO A 638 -14.62 16.63 11.64
CA PRO A 638 -15.62 16.41 12.68
C PRO A 638 -16.66 17.55 12.82
N GLY A 639 -17.85 17.23 13.34
CA GLY A 639 -18.91 18.20 13.61
C GLY A 639 -19.32 19.01 12.37
N ASP A 640 -19.43 20.33 12.56
CA ASP A 640 -19.93 21.27 11.55
C ASP A 640 -19.08 21.30 10.27
N ALA A 641 -17.82 20.83 10.33
CA ALA A 641 -16.95 20.72 9.17
C ALA A 641 -17.41 19.66 8.15
N CYS A 642 -18.38 18.80 8.47
CA CYS A 642 -18.99 17.89 7.49
C CYS A 642 -20.37 17.42 7.96
N VAL A 643 -21.41 18.20 7.66
CA VAL A 643 -22.82 17.91 7.99
C VAL A 643 -23.59 17.39 6.77
N GLN A 644 -23.03 17.55 5.58
CA GLN A 644 -23.66 17.08 4.36
C GLN A 644 -22.68 16.30 3.48
N VAL A 645 -23.05 15.06 3.14
CA VAL A 645 -22.32 14.23 2.17
C VAL A 645 -23.22 13.98 0.97
N ILE A 646 -22.84 14.48 -0.20
CA ILE A 646 -23.57 14.31 -1.45
C ILE A 646 -22.76 13.38 -2.36
N ILE A 647 -23.38 12.27 -2.77
CA ILE A 647 -22.79 11.29 -3.67
C ILE A 647 -23.45 11.51 -5.02
N ALA A 648 -22.70 12.12 -5.95
CA ALA A 648 -23.21 12.44 -7.27
C ALA A 648 -23.57 11.17 -8.04
N LYS A 649 -22.72 10.14 -7.99
CA LYS A 649 -22.89 8.87 -8.70
C LYS A 649 -22.34 7.72 -7.85
N LEU A 650 -22.95 6.54 -7.93
CA LEU A 650 -22.42 5.35 -7.25
C LEU A 650 -20.97 5.08 -7.69
N PRO A 651 -20.05 4.77 -6.75
CA PRO A 651 -18.60 4.72 -6.99
C PRO A 651 -18.16 3.42 -7.66
N PHE A 652 -18.76 3.10 -8.81
CA PHE A 652 -18.32 2.00 -9.64
C PHE A 652 -17.04 2.39 -10.37
N SER A 653 -15.99 1.61 -10.17
CA SER A 653 -14.79 1.67 -10.99
C SER A 653 -15.03 0.94 -12.30
N MET A 654 -14.58 1.54 -13.41
CA MET A 654 -14.46 0.80 -14.66
C MET A 654 -13.11 0.06 -14.64
N PRO A 655 -13.07 -1.21 -15.06
CA PRO A 655 -11.84 -1.95 -15.18
C PRO A 655 -11.06 -1.42 -16.40
N ASP A 656 -10.49 -0.23 -16.28
CA ASP A 656 -9.67 0.37 -17.32
C ASP A 656 -8.24 -0.18 -17.24
N HIS A 657 -7.81 -0.55 -16.03
CA HIS A 657 -6.50 -1.10 -15.76
C HIS A 657 -6.36 -2.53 -16.34
N PRO A 658 -5.24 -2.84 -17.03
CA PRO A 658 -4.97 -4.17 -17.61
C PRO A 658 -5.22 -5.35 -16.67
N ILE A 659 -4.76 -5.25 -15.42
CA ILE A 659 -4.95 -6.31 -14.43
C ILE A 659 -6.44 -6.58 -14.14
N GLU A 660 -7.25 -5.53 -14.00
CA GLU A 660 -8.68 -5.64 -13.72
C GLU A 660 -9.43 -6.20 -14.93
N LYS A 661 -9.02 -5.84 -16.16
CA LYS A 661 -9.54 -6.41 -17.40
C LYS A 661 -9.27 -7.91 -17.49
N THR A 662 -8.03 -8.33 -17.27
CA THR A 662 -7.65 -9.75 -17.27
C THR A 662 -8.41 -10.53 -16.19
N ARG A 663 -8.50 -9.98 -14.98
CA ARG A 663 -9.29 -10.58 -13.89
C ARG A 663 -10.78 -10.71 -14.24
N SER A 664 -11.36 -9.70 -14.90
CA SER A 664 -12.76 -9.73 -15.30
C SER A 664 -13.02 -10.81 -16.34
N ARG A 665 -12.20 -10.88 -17.40
CA ARG A 665 -12.31 -11.94 -18.42
C ARG A 665 -12.13 -13.33 -17.82
N TRP A 666 -11.20 -13.49 -16.87
CA TRP A 666 -11.00 -14.75 -16.17
C TRP A 666 -12.24 -15.22 -15.40
N ILE A 667 -12.92 -14.30 -14.70
CA ILE A 667 -14.17 -14.60 -14.01
C ILE A 667 -15.26 -14.99 -15.01
N GLU A 668 -15.38 -14.28 -16.13
CA GLU A 668 -16.36 -14.58 -17.19
C GLU A 668 -16.14 -15.95 -17.82
N GLN A 669 -14.89 -16.34 -18.10
CA GLN A 669 -14.55 -17.64 -18.66
C GLN A 669 -14.93 -18.81 -17.74
N ARG A 670 -14.98 -18.57 -16.42
CA ARG A 670 -15.45 -19.54 -15.42
C ARG A 670 -16.96 -19.49 -15.17
N GLY A 671 -17.71 -18.73 -15.98
CA GLY A 671 -19.16 -18.57 -15.86
C GLY A 671 -19.60 -17.60 -14.76
N GLY A 672 -18.67 -16.84 -14.18
CA GLY A 672 -18.94 -15.83 -13.16
C GLY A 672 -19.38 -14.48 -13.77
N ASN A 673 -19.71 -13.53 -12.90
CA ASN A 673 -20.08 -12.18 -13.31
C ASN A 673 -19.16 -11.15 -12.60
N PRO A 674 -18.18 -10.56 -13.30
CA PRO A 674 -17.21 -9.63 -12.70
C PRO A 674 -17.87 -8.43 -12.04
N PHE A 675 -18.94 -7.92 -12.66
CA PHE A 675 -19.67 -6.78 -12.12
C PHE A 675 -20.26 -7.12 -10.74
N MET A 676 -20.84 -8.31 -10.57
CA MET A 676 -21.43 -8.73 -9.29
C MET A 676 -20.40 -9.24 -8.28
N GLU A 677 -19.30 -9.85 -8.71
CA GLU A 677 -18.30 -10.47 -7.83
C GLU A 677 -17.16 -9.52 -7.40
N VAL A 678 -16.92 -8.47 -8.18
CA VAL A 678 -15.82 -7.51 -7.95
C VAL A 678 -16.35 -6.09 -7.87
N THR A 679 -16.97 -5.59 -8.94
CA THR A 679 -17.31 -4.16 -9.07
C THR A 679 -18.35 -3.70 -8.05
N VAL A 680 -19.41 -4.48 -7.81
CA VAL A 680 -20.45 -4.17 -6.81
C VAL A 680 -19.90 -4.23 -5.38
N PRO A 681 -19.16 -5.28 -4.97
CA PRO A 681 -18.46 -5.30 -3.69
C PRO A 681 -17.56 -4.11 -3.41
N GLU A 682 -16.68 -3.75 -4.36
CA GLU A 682 -15.76 -2.62 -4.22
C GLU A 682 -16.52 -1.29 -4.13
N ALA A 683 -17.57 -1.12 -4.94
CA ALA A 683 -18.45 0.05 -4.85
C ALA A 683 -19.20 0.11 -3.50
N SER A 684 -19.59 -1.03 -2.93
CA SER A 684 -20.21 -1.10 -1.59
C SER A 684 -19.26 -0.57 -0.52
N ILE A 685 -18.00 -0.99 -0.54
CA ILE A 685 -16.99 -0.56 0.44
C ILE A 685 -16.77 0.96 0.31
N LYS A 686 -16.49 1.45 -0.90
CA LYS A 686 -16.30 2.89 -1.15
C LYS A 686 -17.50 3.73 -0.73
N LEU A 687 -18.71 3.24 -1.01
CA LEU A 687 -19.95 3.91 -0.63
C LEU A 687 -20.09 4.01 0.90
N ILE A 688 -19.83 2.92 1.65
CA ILE A 688 -19.86 2.94 3.11
C ILE A 688 -18.79 3.88 3.66
N GLN A 689 -17.58 3.88 3.08
CA GLN A 689 -16.49 4.76 3.50
C GLN A 689 -16.80 6.24 3.28
N ALA A 690 -17.46 6.58 2.16
CA ALA A 690 -17.93 7.92 1.86
C ALA A 690 -19.00 8.36 2.86
N VAL A 691 -19.99 7.51 3.10
CA VAL A 691 -21.09 7.76 4.04
C VAL A 691 -20.60 7.85 5.49
N GLY A 692 -19.58 7.07 5.86
CA GLY A 692 -18.94 7.11 7.17
C GLY A 692 -18.21 8.42 7.49
N ARG A 693 -18.08 9.35 6.53
CA ARG A 693 -17.56 10.70 6.78
C ARG A 693 -18.57 11.62 7.46
N LEU A 694 -19.85 11.26 7.45
CA LEU A 694 -20.89 12.05 8.11
C LEU A 694 -20.83 11.90 9.63
N ILE A 695 -20.82 10.66 10.14
CA ILE A 695 -20.92 10.36 11.57
C ILE A 695 -19.63 9.70 12.09
N ARG A 696 -18.86 10.44 12.88
CA ARG A 696 -17.61 10.00 13.53
C ARG A 696 -17.62 10.17 15.04
N THR A 697 -18.47 11.05 15.55
CA THR A 697 -18.66 11.29 16.98
C THR A 697 -20.13 11.09 17.39
N GLU A 698 -20.40 11.01 18.69
CA GLU A 698 -21.76 10.90 19.23
C GLU A 698 -22.59 12.19 19.04
N SER A 699 -21.91 13.33 18.84
CA SER A 699 -22.53 14.64 18.59
C SER A 699 -22.67 15.00 17.11
N ASP A 700 -22.03 14.23 16.22
CA ASP A 700 -22.14 14.47 14.78
C ASP A 700 -23.58 14.28 14.34
N TYR A 701 -24.02 15.12 13.41
CA TYR A 701 -25.32 15.01 12.78
C TYR A 701 -25.24 15.37 11.29
N GLY A 702 -26.28 15.04 10.53
CA GLY A 702 -26.45 15.61 9.20
C GLY A 702 -27.12 14.71 8.18
N ARG A 703 -26.80 14.89 6.90
CA ARG A 703 -27.52 14.24 5.80
C ARG A 703 -26.59 13.66 4.74
N VAL A 704 -26.86 12.41 4.36
CA VAL A 704 -26.34 11.81 3.12
C VAL A 704 -27.37 11.97 2.01
N THR A 705 -26.95 12.47 0.86
CA THR A 705 -27.78 12.54 -0.35
C THR A 705 -27.14 11.72 -1.48
N ILE A 706 -27.91 10.84 -2.13
CA ILE A 706 -27.44 10.05 -3.28
C ILE A 706 -28.22 10.47 -4.53
N LEU A 707 -27.51 11.02 -5.53
CA LEU A 707 -28.10 11.53 -6.78
C LEU A 707 -28.16 10.48 -7.91
N ASP A 708 -28.01 9.20 -7.57
CA ASP A 708 -27.99 8.08 -8.51
C ASP A 708 -29.27 7.24 -8.41
N ASN A 709 -30.15 7.36 -9.40
CA ASN A 709 -31.44 6.66 -9.40
C ASN A 709 -31.34 5.13 -9.46
N ARG A 710 -30.19 4.56 -9.87
CA ARG A 710 -30.00 3.11 -9.92
C ARG A 710 -30.05 2.49 -8.54
N VAL A 711 -29.81 3.27 -7.49
CA VAL A 711 -29.91 2.82 -6.10
C VAL A 711 -31.32 2.31 -5.76
N LEU A 712 -32.36 2.83 -6.41
CA LEU A 712 -33.76 2.45 -6.20
C LEU A 712 -34.19 1.30 -7.14
N TYR A 713 -33.81 1.39 -8.42
CA TYR A 713 -34.37 0.53 -9.47
C TYR A 713 -33.50 -0.70 -9.80
N ALA A 714 -32.19 -0.64 -9.58
CA ALA A 714 -31.30 -1.76 -9.88
C ALA A 714 -31.33 -2.82 -8.75
N ARG A 715 -31.19 -4.09 -9.11
CA ARG A 715 -31.17 -5.21 -8.15
C ARG A 715 -30.06 -5.04 -7.09
N TYR A 716 -28.87 -4.63 -7.51
CA TYR A 716 -27.75 -4.35 -6.61
C TYR A 716 -27.99 -3.09 -5.76
N GLY A 717 -28.79 -2.13 -6.23
CA GLY A 717 -29.06 -0.87 -5.52
C GLY A 717 -29.68 -1.10 -4.16
N LYS A 718 -30.68 -2.00 -4.09
CA LYS A 718 -31.29 -2.44 -2.82
C LYS A 718 -30.28 -3.08 -1.87
N GLN A 719 -29.32 -3.85 -2.40
CA GLN A 719 -28.28 -4.49 -1.59
C GLN A 719 -27.30 -3.44 -1.03
N LEU A 720 -26.89 -2.47 -1.84
CA LEU A 720 -26.04 -1.36 -1.41
C LEU A 720 -26.71 -0.55 -0.30
N LEU A 721 -28.00 -0.20 -0.46
CA LEU A 721 -28.77 0.52 0.56
C LEU A 721 -28.91 -0.24 1.89
N ALA A 722 -29.00 -1.57 1.83
CA ALA A 722 -29.11 -2.40 3.02
C ALA A 722 -27.79 -2.45 3.82
N CYS A 723 -26.66 -2.10 3.21
CA CYS A 723 -25.35 -2.09 3.85
C CYS A 723 -24.97 -0.72 4.43
N LEU A 724 -25.71 0.33 4.07
CA LEU A 724 -25.53 1.64 4.67
C LEU A 724 -25.95 1.62 6.14
N PRO A 725 -25.36 2.50 6.98
CA PRO A 725 -25.89 2.72 8.31
C PRO A 725 -27.39 3.01 8.29
N PRO A 726 -28.15 2.60 9.32
CA PRO A 726 -29.61 2.73 9.35
C PRO A 726 -30.05 4.17 9.63
N PHE A 727 -29.72 5.09 8.73
CA PHE A 727 -30.19 6.47 8.77
C PHE A 727 -31.70 6.55 8.58
N LYS A 728 -32.30 7.60 9.13
CA LYS A 728 -33.69 7.93 8.87
C LYS A 728 -33.85 8.26 7.39
N ARG A 729 -34.66 7.48 6.67
CA ARG A 729 -34.94 7.75 5.25
C ARG A 729 -35.95 8.88 5.14
N ILE A 730 -35.63 9.86 4.31
CA ILE A 730 -36.50 10.98 3.98
C ILE A 730 -36.70 10.99 2.46
N GLY A 731 -37.93 11.28 2.00
CA GLY A 731 -38.32 11.18 0.59
C GLY A 731 -39.30 10.05 0.36
#